data_AF-W0T3A7-F1
#
_entry.id   AF-W0T3A7-F1
#
_cell.length_a   1.000
_cell.length_b   1.000
_cell.length_c   1.000
_cell.angle_alpha   90.00
_cell.angle_beta   90.00
_cell.angle_gamma   90.00
#
_symmetry.space_group_name_H-M   'P 1'
#
loop_
_entity.id
_entity.type
_entity.pdbx_description
1 polymer ?
#
loop_
_entity_poly.entity_id
_entity_poly.type
_entity_poly.pdbx_seq_one_letter_code
_entity_poly.pdbx_strand_id
1 'polypeptide(L)'
;MMRREEWKQAVKRREWCFKVAEALVYGLMGAESSNETDGGAGMPSHSCSRCRRIKKKCSKEVPACQNCVKAGKACDYPGRARRRKRKEIEEALLREARVRSGTSSGNGTSTSNKEEQKRPQHSLVSASSVSSFLNLLNTLNDTKGIASGSPDLDESEDVSSSSPTAEPRLKRFRGKKDAVASHAGLPEHEKHRSESTPITASAIQIETVLSVFKGGRTTPMKQLPLQIQRPLYDRFVAAFFKHNHMSYPLLNKVDFLNKVSNIRDFNTLEDEEEGYDDVFIFELYMTMAIGCTTLQRAGMLSAEEEGLSEHFSYMAMKRFCPVMHLQNLETIKCLLLLGIYSFFEPKGVSSWTISGLIMRLCIGFGLNRALTTKKLKTMSMIDVEMRYRAFWSFYSYERLVATSLGRISCLHDDDISVPLPRPLFEEENDDIEVTNMMISLRKLGGRIYRKVHSVGVGKKKLMLEEKRAIVEGLRAELDEVYKQETIKIRNLNIRANRYNEDNQKNQNSSSCSGSCISFHHSEEWLTMRYYQLQIMLYRPSVLIPKPAMDSLTILGDACLKSLKYTYSLYQRRLLPLNWITLFRVLTICNTMLYCLCQWSIDIIESKIEIHQCIEVLKHFGAKWVFAAKCADVFSNVNNMILDISLSNGRVPNMDKLTRELFGASNEYQEILDENNVDISWVDNI
;
A
#
# COMPACT_ATOMS: atom_id res chain seq x y z
N MET A 1 -16.21 -49.47 -5.25
CA MET A 1 -14.82 -49.96 -5.42
C MET A 1 -13.86 -48.85 -5.89
N MET A 2 -14.12 -48.19 -7.03
CA MET A 2 -13.26 -47.14 -7.65
C MET A 2 -12.52 -46.21 -6.65
N ARG A 3 -13.24 -45.52 -5.74
CA ARG A 3 -12.66 -44.60 -4.75
C ARG A 3 -11.54 -45.15 -3.85
N ARG A 4 -11.37 -46.48 -3.70
CA ARG A 4 -10.21 -47.06 -2.99
C ARG A 4 -8.96 -47.15 -3.88
N GLU A 5 -9.13 -47.36 -5.17
CA GLU A 5 -8.04 -47.53 -6.12
C GLU A 5 -7.52 -46.18 -6.62
N GLU A 6 -8.40 -45.20 -6.80
CA GLU A 6 -8.05 -43.79 -7.00
C GLU A 6 -7.20 -43.26 -5.82
N TRP A 7 -7.61 -43.54 -4.58
CA TRP A 7 -6.87 -43.15 -3.38
C TRP A 7 -5.51 -43.83 -3.27
N LYS A 8 -5.41 -45.14 -3.56
CA LYS A 8 -4.11 -45.84 -3.65
C LYS A 8 -3.20 -45.26 -4.74
N GLN A 9 -3.75 -44.85 -5.89
CA GLN A 9 -2.97 -44.20 -6.94
C GLN A 9 -2.54 -42.78 -6.58
N ALA A 10 -3.33 -42.04 -5.79
CA ALA A 10 -2.94 -40.74 -5.25
C ALA A 10 -1.82 -40.87 -4.20
N VAL A 11 -1.95 -41.85 -3.28
CA VAL A 11 -0.88 -42.18 -2.31
C VAL A 11 0.40 -42.60 -3.02
N LYS A 12 0.34 -43.52 -4.00
CA LYS A 12 1.52 -43.93 -4.78
C LYS A 12 2.15 -42.78 -5.57
N ARG A 13 1.36 -41.83 -6.09
CA ARG A 13 1.89 -40.62 -6.74
C ARG A 13 2.61 -39.71 -5.74
N ARG A 14 2.03 -39.48 -4.55
CA ARG A 14 2.72 -38.73 -3.47
C ARG A 14 4.01 -39.42 -3.01
N GLU A 15 3.99 -40.73 -2.76
CA GLU A 15 5.20 -41.48 -2.40
C GLU A 15 6.28 -41.43 -3.48
N TRP A 16 5.89 -41.46 -4.76
CA TRP A 16 6.81 -41.37 -5.89
C TRP A 16 7.43 -39.96 -5.98
N CYS A 17 6.63 -38.89 -5.94
CA CYS A 17 7.14 -37.53 -5.93
C CYS A 17 8.06 -37.26 -4.73
N PHE A 18 7.72 -37.78 -3.55
CA PHE A 18 8.55 -37.63 -2.34
C PHE A 18 9.92 -38.32 -2.50
N LYS A 19 9.94 -39.56 -3.03
CA LYS A 19 11.18 -40.30 -3.31
C LYS A 19 12.01 -39.69 -4.44
N VAL A 20 11.39 -39.06 -5.43
CA VAL A 20 12.09 -38.29 -6.48
C VAL A 20 12.71 -37.01 -5.91
N ALA A 21 12.00 -36.27 -5.06
CA ALA A 21 12.55 -35.10 -4.36
C ALA A 21 13.73 -35.48 -3.44
N GLU A 22 13.59 -36.57 -2.69
CA GLU A 22 14.65 -37.14 -1.84
C GLU A 22 15.89 -37.53 -2.68
N ALA A 23 15.70 -38.24 -3.79
CA ALA A 23 16.77 -38.61 -4.71
C ALA A 23 17.49 -37.40 -5.34
N LEU A 24 16.77 -36.32 -5.66
CA LEU A 24 17.36 -35.09 -6.20
C LEU A 24 18.16 -34.31 -5.13
N VAL A 25 17.69 -34.29 -3.88
CA VAL A 25 18.41 -33.65 -2.76
C VAL A 25 19.72 -34.38 -2.45
N TYR A 26 19.71 -35.71 -2.43
CA TYR A 26 20.94 -36.49 -2.21
C TYR A 26 21.85 -36.54 -3.45
N GLY A 27 21.29 -36.56 -4.66
CA GLY A 27 22.06 -36.57 -5.92
C GLY A 27 22.95 -35.34 -6.11
N LEU A 28 22.57 -34.18 -5.57
CA LEU A 28 23.37 -32.94 -5.61
C LEU A 28 24.52 -32.90 -4.57
N MET A 29 24.67 -33.91 -3.71
CA MET A 29 25.77 -34.00 -2.74
C MET A 29 26.84 -35.04 -3.09
N GLY A 30 26.70 -35.79 -4.18
CA GLY A 30 27.57 -36.91 -4.56
C GLY A 30 28.36 -36.70 -5.85
N ALA A 31 29.25 -35.70 -5.89
CA ALA A 31 30.03 -35.39 -7.11
C ALA A 31 31.46 -34.87 -6.83
N GLU A 32 32.25 -35.58 -6.04
CA GLU A 32 33.72 -35.42 -6.00
C GLU A 32 34.39 -36.47 -6.90
N SER A 33 34.88 -36.08 -8.07
CA SER A 33 36.02 -36.74 -8.73
C SER A 33 36.69 -35.89 -9.81
N SER A 34 38.02 -35.99 -9.81
CA SER A 34 39.01 -35.42 -10.72
C SER A 34 38.71 -35.45 -12.22
N ASN A 35 39.09 -34.39 -12.94
CA ASN A 35 40.20 -34.48 -13.89
C ASN A 35 40.80 -33.11 -14.25
N GLU A 36 42.07 -33.11 -14.63
CA GLU A 36 42.82 -31.95 -15.15
C GLU A 36 42.74 -31.90 -16.68
N THR A 37 42.70 -30.69 -17.28
CA THR A 37 43.64 -30.21 -18.32
C THR A 37 43.30 -28.77 -18.74
N ASP A 38 44.23 -27.85 -18.45
CA ASP A 38 44.71 -26.65 -19.22
C ASP A 38 43.78 -25.74 -20.09
N GLY A 39 44.24 -24.51 -20.34
CA GLY A 39 44.00 -23.84 -21.64
C GLY A 39 43.07 -22.61 -21.72
N GLY A 40 42.69 -21.92 -20.64
CA GLY A 40 41.67 -20.84 -20.70
C GLY A 40 41.92 -19.60 -19.83
N ALA A 41 42.73 -18.64 -20.29
CA ALA A 41 43.06 -17.41 -19.55
C ALA A 41 41.94 -16.33 -19.58
N GLY A 42 40.98 -16.42 -18.66
CA GLY A 42 39.88 -15.44 -18.52
C GLY A 42 40.34 -14.02 -18.12
N MET A 43 39.70 -13.00 -18.71
CA MET A 43 40.06 -11.58 -18.52
C MET A 43 39.76 -11.09 -17.08
N PRO A 44 40.74 -10.49 -16.36
CA PRO A 44 40.54 -9.99 -15.00
C PRO A 44 39.37 -9.01 -14.82
N SER A 45 38.48 -9.32 -13.87
CA SER A 45 37.32 -8.47 -13.57
C SER A 45 37.71 -7.12 -12.92
N HIS A 46 38.87 -7.03 -12.26
CA HIS A 46 39.38 -5.83 -11.61
C HIS A 46 40.63 -5.22 -12.28
N SER A 47 40.88 -3.94 -12.01
CA SER A 47 42.10 -3.23 -12.42
C SER A 47 43.32 -3.67 -11.60
N CYS A 48 44.47 -3.80 -12.26
CA CYS A 48 45.75 -4.13 -11.62
C CYS A 48 46.17 -3.12 -10.55
N SER A 49 46.96 -3.57 -9.56
CA SER A 49 47.44 -2.79 -8.40
C SER A 49 48.03 -1.44 -8.80
N ARG A 50 48.86 -1.41 -9.84
CA ARG A 50 49.54 -0.20 -10.30
C ARG A 50 48.57 0.81 -10.92
N CYS A 51 47.68 0.39 -11.83
CA CYS A 51 46.65 1.26 -12.42
C CYS A 51 45.69 1.81 -11.36
N ARG A 52 45.31 0.98 -10.39
CA ARG A 52 44.47 1.38 -9.24
C ARG A 52 45.15 2.45 -8.39
N ARG A 53 46.44 2.29 -8.06
CA ARG A 53 47.21 3.27 -7.26
C ARG A 53 47.33 4.64 -7.94
N ILE A 54 47.49 4.66 -9.27
CA ILE A 54 47.63 5.92 -10.04
C ILE A 54 46.30 6.45 -10.62
N LYS A 55 45.16 5.85 -10.25
CA LYS A 55 43.80 6.19 -10.73
C LYS A 55 43.65 6.27 -12.26
N LYS A 56 44.40 5.46 -13.04
CA LYS A 56 44.26 5.38 -14.51
C LYS A 56 43.52 4.12 -14.94
N LYS A 57 42.75 4.20 -16.04
CA LYS A 57 41.99 3.08 -16.63
C LYS A 57 42.95 1.91 -16.93
N CYS A 58 42.57 0.70 -16.51
CA CYS A 58 43.30 -0.53 -16.77
C CYS A 58 42.69 -1.22 -17.99
N SER A 59 43.53 -1.67 -18.93
CA SER A 59 43.10 -2.38 -20.15
C SER A 59 42.94 -3.89 -19.95
N LYS A 60 43.33 -4.41 -18.78
CA LYS A 60 43.02 -5.76 -18.27
C LYS A 60 43.63 -6.95 -19.04
N GLU A 61 44.67 -6.74 -19.84
CA GLU A 61 45.40 -7.87 -20.44
C GLU A 61 46.28 -8.60 -19.41
N VAL A 62 46.46 -9.90 -19.62
CA VAL A 62 47.34 -10.82 -18.87
C VAL A 62 48.45 -11.26 -19.83
N PRO A 63 49.74 -11.33 -19.43
CA PRO A 63 50.27 -11.14 -18.08
C PRO A 63 50.35 -9.68 -17.61
N ALA A 64 50.29 -8.69 -18.51
CA ALA A 64 50.43 -7.28 -18.14
C ALA A 64 49.58 -6.35 -19.00
N CYS A 65 48.92 -5.37 -18.36
CA CYS A 65 48.13 -4.39 -19.09
C CYS A 65 49.01 -3.36 -19.83
N GLN A 66 48.50 -2.80 -20.93
CA GLN A 66 49.19 -1.80 -21.75
C GLN A 66 49.77 -0.63 -20.94
N ASN A 67 49.04 -0.14 -19.93
CA ASN A 67 49.47 0.97 -19.08
C ASN A 67 50.63 0.62 -18.11
N CYS A 68 50.96 -0.66 -17.94
CA CYS A 68 52.15 -1.13 -17.23
C CYS A 68 53.29 -1.48 -18.19
N VAL A 69 52.99 -2.12 -19.33
CA VAL A 69 53.94 -2.38 -20.42
C VAL A 69 54.58 -1.07 -20.91
N LYS A 70 53.77 -0.08 -21.32
CA LYS A 70 54.22 1.24 -21.82
C LYS A 70 55.02 2.08 -20.80
N ALA A 71 55.15 1.62 -19.55
CA ALA A 71 55.86 2.32 -18.49
C ALA A 71 57.03 1.50 -17.90
N GLY A 72 57.32 0.30 -18.41
CA GLY A 72 58.40 -0.55 -17.91
C GLY A 72 58.30 -0.87 -16.43
N LYS A 73 57.09 -1.15 -15.91
CA LYS A 73 56.85 -1.52 -14.50
C LYS A 73 55.95 -2.75 -14.40
N ALA A 74 56.21 -3.57 -13.39
CA ALA A 74 55.44 -4.78 -13.09
C ALA A 74 53.93 -4.52 -13.04
N CYS A 75 53.18 -5.46 -13.61
CA CYS A 75 51.73 -5.51 -13.56
C CYS A 75 51.31 -6.64 -12.63
N ASP A 76 50.49 -6.33 -11.63
CA ASP A 76 50.01 -7.28 -10.63
C ASP A 76 48.48 -7.19 -10.54
N TYR A 77 47.80 -8.32 -10.71
CA TYR A 77 46.38 -8.49 -10.45
C TYR A 77 46.23 -9.33 -9.18
N PRO A 78 46.23 -8.72 -7.99
CA PRO A 78 46.18 -9.48 -6.76
C PRO A 78 44.84 -10.20 -6.70
N GLY A 79 44.87 -11.51 -6.43
CA GLY A 79 43.67 -12.29 -6.18
C GLY A 79 42.84 -11.68 -5.05
N ARG A 80 41.54 -11.95 -5.02
CA ARG A 80 40.65 -11.42 -3.97
C ARG A 80 41.14 -11.91 -2.60
N ALA A 81 41.83 -11.03 -1.87
CA ALA A 81 42.36 -11.34 -0.55
C ALA A 81 41.27 -11.94 0.34
N ARG A 82 41.57 -13.07 1.00
CA ARG A 82 40.61 -13.81 1.84
C ARG A 82 39.96 -12.84 2.82
N ARG A 83 38.64 -12.66 2.70
CA ARG A 83 37.84 -11.82 3.58
C ARG A 83 38.00 -12.35 5.01
N ARG A 84 38.70 -11.59 5.87
CA ARG A 84 38.92 -11.99 7.27
C ARG A 84 37.57 -12.30 7.92
N LYS A 85 37.44 -13.46 8.54
CA LYS A 85 36.21 -13.87 9.24
C LYS A 85 35.98 -12.91 10.40
N ARG A 86 34.71 -12.65 10.77
CA ARG A 86 34.37 -11.67 11.81
C ARG A 86 35.17 -11.90 13.12
N LYS A 87 35.30 -13.15 13.55
CA LYS A 87 36.16 -13.55 14.70
C LYS A 87 37.62 -13.08 14.58
N GLU A 88 38.23 -13.20 13.40
CA GLU A 88 39.64 -12.82 13.15
C GLU A 88 39.86 -11.30 13.28
N ILE A 89 38.80 -10.50 13.13
CA ILE A 89 38.79 -9.04 13.35
C ILE A 89 38.45 -8.72 14.82
N GLU A 90 37.47 -9.42 15.38
CA GLU A 90 36.99 -9.29 16.76
C GLU A 90 38.08 -9.64 17.78
N GLU A 91 38.88 -10.70 17.53
CA GLU A 91 40.03 -11.09 18.35
C GLU A 91 41.20 -10.09 18.26
N ALA A 92 41.40 -9.43 17.12
CA ALA A 92 42.42 -8.38 16.98
C ALA A 92 42.02 -7.15 17.81
N LEU A 93 40.77 -6.68 17.68
CA LEU A 93 40.23 -5.58 18.46
C LEU A 93 40.19 -5.89 19.98
N LEU A 94 39.92 -7.13 20.37
CA LEU A 94 39.95 -7.56 21.77
C LEU A 94 41.37 -7.56 22.37
N ARG A 95 42.41 -7.81 21.56
CA ARG A 95 43.81 -7.67 22.00
C ARG A 95 44.18 -6.20 22.21
N GLU A 96 43.79 -5.31 21.31
CA GLU A 96 44.00 -3.86 21.46
C GLU A 96 43.21 -3.27 22.63
N ALA A 97 41.97 -3.71 22.85
CA ALA A 97 41.12 -3.24 23.96
C ALA A 97 41.66 -3.67 25.34
N ARG A 98 42.21 -4.88 25.47
CA ARG A 98 42.78 -5.38 26.74
C ARG A 98 43.99 -4.57 27.23
N VAL A 99 44.69 -3.84 26.36
CA VAL A 99 45.80 -2.95 26.73
C VAL A 99 45.31 -1.59 27.26
N ARG A 100 44.01 -1.26 27.10
CA ARG A 100 43.47 0.10 27.39
C ARG A 100 42.44 0.20 28.52
N SER A 101 41.89 -0.90 29.03
CA SER A 101 40.75 -0.88 29.96
C SER A 101 41.13 -1.18 31.43
N GLY A 102 42.22 -0.60 31.92
CA GLY A 102 42.83 -0.91 33.22
C GLY A 102 42.52 0.05 34.39
N THR A 103 41.44 0.85 34.35
CA THR A 103 41.22 1.92 35.34
C THR A 103 39.76 2.21 35.72
N SER A 104 39.46 2.11 37.03
CA SER A 104 38.39 2.79 37.81
C SER A 104 36.89 2.45 37.59
N SER A 105 36.05 2.75 38.60
CA SER A 105 34.63 2.31 38.76
C SER A 105 33.78 3.36 39.54
N GLY A 106 32.43 3.27 39.51
CA GLY A 106 31.55 4.06 40.40
C GLY A 106 30.02 3.90 40.18
N ASN A 107 29.22 3.90 41.28
CA ASN A 107 27.74 3.77 41.35
C ASN A 107 27.02 5.17 41.32
N GLY A 108 25.68 5.37 41.37
CA GLY A 108 24.51 4.51 41.67
C GLY A 108 23.11 5.18 41.43
N THR A 109 22.04 4.73 42.13
CA THR A 109 20.57 4.96 41.89
C THR A 109 19.93 6.12 42.71
N SER A 110 18.64 6.59 42.59
CA SER A 110 17.31 5.93 42.88
C SER A 110 16.05 6.82 42.54
N THR A 111 14.80 6.42 42.90
CA THR A 111 13.44 6.99 42.50
C THR A 111 12.67 7.70 43.67
N SER A 112 11.38 8.14 43.71
CA SER A 112 10.07 8.05 42.94
C SER A 112 9.13 9.28 43.29
N ASN A 113 7.77 9.43 43.26
CA ASN A 113 6.52 8.64 43.03
C ASN A 113 5.19 9.51 42.94
N LYS A 114 4.05 9.00 42.35
CA LYS A 114 2.57 9.31 42.60
C LYS A 114 2.00 10.78 42.41
N GLU A 115 0.70 11.21 42.51
CA GLU A 115 -0.75 10.80 42.26
C GLU A 115 -1.68 12.09 42.42
N GLU A 116 -3.05 12.26 42.35
CA GLU A 116 -4.34 11.50 42.11
C GLU A 116 -5.59 12.44 41.84
N GLN A 117 -6.75 11.91 41.36
CA GLN A 117 -8.18 12.40 41.47
C GLN A 117 -8.64 13.74 40.77
N LYS A 118 -9.91 14.25 40.72
CA LYS A 118 -11.29 13.92 41.21
C LYS A 118 -12.44 14.39 40.23
N ARG A 119 -13.72 14.54 40.66
CA ARG A 119 -14.98 14.81 39.87
C ARG A 119 -15.97 15.79 40.59
N PRO A 120 -17.08 16.35 40.00
CA PRO A 120 -18.31 15.62 39.54
C PRO A 120 -19.03 16.17 38.25
N GLN A 121 -20.28 15.73 38.01
CA GLN A 121 -21.18 15.90 36.81
C GLN A 121 -21.77 17.34 36.66
N HIS A 122 -22.60 17.78 35.68
CA HIS A 122 -23.68 17.23 34.80
C HIS A 122 -23.63 17.86 33.35
N SER A 123 -24.58 17.78 32.38
CA SER A 123 -26.05 17.47 32.31
C SER A 123 -26.49 16.78 30.97
N LEU A 124 -27.66 17.12 30.38
CA LEU A 124 -28.29 16.52 29.18
C LEU A 124 -29.06 17.57 28.32
N VAL A 125 -29.07 17.40 26.99
CA VAL A 125 -30.01 18.02 26.01
C VAL A 125 -30.29 17.01 24.87
N SER A 126 -31.48 17.04 24.28
CA SER A 126 -32.00 16.05 23.31
C SER A 126 -31.65 16.32 21.83
N ALA A 127 -31.61 15.26 21.01
CA ALA A 127 -31.49 15.34 19.55
C ALA A 127 -32.85 15.16 18.85
N SER A 128 -33.14 15.95 17.81
CA SER A 128 -34.39 15.83 17.02
C SER A 128 -34.27 16.43 15.60
N SER A 129 -33.37 15.92 14.75
CA SER A 129 -33.24 16.38 13.35
C SER A 129 -32.59 15.35 12.40
N VAL A 130 -32.98 14.07 12.45
CA VAL A 130 -32.39 13.00 11.61
C VAL A 130 -33.31 12.52 10.47
N SER A 131 -34.63 12.72 10.59
CA SER A 131 -35.65 12.16 9.68
C SER A 131 -35.50 12.56 8.19
N SER A 132 -34.96 13.75 7.92
CA SER A 132 -34.91 14.30 6.55
C SER A 132 -33.76 13.75 5.69
N PHE A 133 -32.72 13.15 6.28
CA PHE A 133 -31.51 12.76 5.54
C PHE A 133 -31.55 11.32 5.00
N LEU A 134 -32.23 10.40 5.71
CA LEU A 134 -32.28 8.98 5.35
C LEU A 134 -32.90 8.72 3.96
N ASN A 135 -33.76 9.61 3.48
CA ASN A 135 -34.38 9.49 2.15
C ASN A 135 -33.39 9.69 1.00
N LEU A 136 -32.27 10.41 1.19
CA LEU A 136 -31.29 10.68 0.12
C LEU A 136 -30.39 9.46 -0.18
N LEU A 137 -30.26 8.53 0.77
CA LEU A 137 -29.48 7.29 0.60
C LEU A 137 -30.20 6.24 -0.27
N ASN A 138 -31.50 6.41 -0.53
CA ASN A 138 -32.32 5.46 -1.29
C ASN A 138 -32.34 5.75 -2.81
N THR A 139 -31.90 6.93 -3.25
CA THR A 139 -32.09 7.45 -4.62
C THR A 139 -31.09 6.91 -5.66
N LEU A 140 -30.48 5.75 -5.42
CA LEU A 140 -29.49 5.11 -6.32
C LEU A 140 -30.09 4.13 -7.35
N ASN A 141 -31.42 4.06 -7.45
CA ASN A 141 -32.12 2.90 -8.03
C ASN A 141 -32.76 3.12 -9.41
N ASP A 142 -33.02 4.38 -9.81
CA ASP A 142 -33.79 4.68 -11.03
C ASP A 142 -32.96 5.40 -12.10
N THR A 143 -32.47 4.64 -13.08
CA THR A 143 -32.00 5.17 -14.37
C THR A 143 -32.49 4.29 -15.53
N LYS A 144 -33.67 4.64 -16.07
CA LYS A 144 -34.05 4.31 -17.45
C LYS A 144 -34.12 5.59 -18.25
N GLY A 145 -33.26 5.73 -19.25
CA GLY A 145 -33.32 6.85 -20.19
C GLY A 145 -34.32 6.59 -21.31
N ILE A 146 -34.85 7.67 -21.88
CA ILE A 146 -35.40 7.81 -23.24
C ILE A 146 -35.13 9.27 -23.66
N ALA A 147 -35.04 9.54 -24.97
CA ALA A 147 -34.42 10.75 -25.52
C ALA A 147 -35.39 11.64 -26.33
N SER A 148 -34.82 12.72 -26.89
CA SER A 148 -35.37 13.64 -27.90
C SER A 148 -36.46 14.64 -27.45
N GLY A 149 -36.37 15.89 -27.96
CA GLY A 149 -37.31 16.96 -27.60
C GLY A 149 -36.77 18.41 -27.72
N SER A 150 -35.97 18.71 -28.75
CA SER A 150 -35.78 20.09 -29.26
C SER A 150 -36.77 20.30 -30.42
N PRO A 151 -37.12 21.52 -30.87
CA PRO A 151 -36.53 22.83 -30.54
C PRO A 151 -37.65 23.88 -30.20
N ASP A 152 -37.64 25.20 -30.42
CA ASP A 152 -36.79 26.14 -31.20
C ASP A 152 -37.11 27.62 -30.82
N LEU A 153 -36.17 28.57 -31.06
CA LEU A 153 -36.37 30.02 -31.36
C LEU A 153 -37.13 30.94 -30.34
N ASP A 154 -36.98 32.27 -30.30
CA ASP A 154 -36.00 33.22 -30.88
C ASP A 154 -35.96 34.58 -30.14
N GLU A 155 -34.98 35.43 -30.51
CA GLU A 155 -34.97 36.91 -30.66
C GLU A 155 -35.66 37.91 -29.65
N SER A 156 -35.29 39.20 -29.56
CA SER A 156 -34.01 39.94 -29.68
C SER A 156 -34.22 41.46 -29.37
N GLU A 157 -33.11 42.22 -29.36
CA GLU A 157 -32.95 43.70 -29.25
C GLU A 157 -33.40 44.41 -27.93
N ASP A 158 -33.23 45.74 -27.83
CA ASP A 158 -32.02 46.45 -27.34
C ASP A 158 -32.38 47.95 -27.03
N VAL A 159 -31.37 48.81 -26.89
CA VAL A 159 -31.35 50.27 -27.18
C VAL A 159 -31.71 51.25 -26.05
N SER A 160 -30.63 51.76 -25.42
CA SER A 160 -30.44 53.17 -25.00
C SER A 160 -31.17 53.71 -23.75
N SER A 161 -30.75 54.81 -23.09
CA SER A 161 -29.41 55.41 -22.89
C SER A 161 -29.45 56.51 -21.80
N SER A 162 -28.28 57.16 -21.57
CA SER A 162 -28.06 58.46 -20.91
C SER A 162 -27.63 58.48 -19.43
N SER A 163 -26.74 59.45 -19.15
CA SER A 163 -26.18 59.89 -17.86
C SER A 163 -25.96 61.42 -18.01
N PRO A 164 -25.59 62.23 -16.98
CA PRO A 164 -24.18 62.26 -16.53
C PRO A 164 -23.92 62.76 -15.07
N THR A 165 -22.63 62.95 -14.76
CA THR A 165 -21.99 63.73 -13.66
C THR A 165 -21.75 63.03 -12.31
N ALA A 166 -20.59 63.18 -11.64
CA ALA A 166 -19.27 63.68 -12.10
C ALA A 166 -18.10 63.11 -11.27
N GLU A 167 -16.89 63.15 -11.83
CA GLU A 167 -15.61 62.66 -11.27
C GLU A 167 -14.81 63.83 -10.61
N PRO A 168 -13.76 63.60 -9.77
CA PRO A 168 -12.42 63.33 -10.34
C PRO A 168 -11.42 62.48 -9.50
N ARG A 169 -10.96 61.36 -10.10
CA ARG A 169 -9.55 60.95 -10.34
C ARG A 169 -8.43 61.39 -9.37
N LEU A 170 -7.51 60.44 -9.05
CA LEU A 170 -6.18 60.42 -9.71
C LEU A 170 -5.36 59.09 -9.59
N LYS A 171 -4.89 58.62 -10.76
CA LYS A 171 -3.63 57.87 -11.06
C LYS A 171 -3.19 56.64 -10.22
N ARG A 172 -3.50 55.48 -10.81
CA ARG A 172 -2.74 54.20 -10.80
C ARG A 172 -1.25 54.37 -11.14
N PHE A 173 -0.36 53.67 -10.42
CA PHE A 173 1.05 53.44 -10.82
C PHE A 173 1.44 51.96 -10.67
N ARG A 174 2.46 51.50 -11.43
CA ARG A 174 2.94 50.10 -11.44
C ARG A 174 4.26 49.96 -10.67
N GLY A 175 4.39 48.89 -9.88
CA GLY A 175 5.60 48.07 -9.87
C GLY A 175 6.51 48.07 -8.64
N LYS A 176 6.42 46.98 -7.87
CA LYS A 176 7.56 46.10 -7.49
C LYS A 176 8.80 46.73 -6.81
N LYS A 177 8.98 46.47 -5.50
CA LYS A 177 10.11 45.70 -4.92
C LYS A 177 10.07 45.60 -3.39
N ASP A 178 10.30 44.38 -2.89
CA ASP A 178 11.21 43.98 -1.82
C ASP A 178 11.58 45.03 -0.74
N ALA A 179 10.98 44.91 0.44
CA ALA A 179 11.36 45.69 1.63
C ALA A 179 12.65 45.13 2.26
N VAL A 180 13.81 45.69 1.88
CA VAL A 180 15.10 45.38 2.50
C VAL A 180 15.18 46.00 3.90
N ALA A 181 15.39 45.17 4.92
CA ALA A 181 15.67 45.64 6.29
C ALA A 181 17.04 46.34 6.37
N SER A 182 17.15 47.40 7.16
CA SER A 182 18.34 48.26 7.21
C SER A 182 19.54 47.58 7.87
N HIS A 183 20.65 47.47 7.14
CA HIS A 183 21.93 46.95 7.65
C HIS A 183 22.67 47.98 8.53
N ALA A 184 22.13 48.28 9.72
CA ALA A 184 22.75 49.17 10.70
C ALA A 184 22.73 48.55 12.11
N GLY A 185 23.78 47.80 12.47
CA GLY A 185 23.97 47.30 13.85
C GLY A 185 24.60 45.91 14.03
N LEU A 186 25.08 45.23 12.98
CA LEU A 186 25.64 43.88 13.10
C LEU A 186 27.16 43.86 13.37
N PRO A 187 27.70 42.91 14.17
CA PRO A 187 29.12 42.90 14.55
C PRO A 187 30.06 42.52 13.40
N GLU A 188 31.30 43.01 13.46
CA GLU A 188 32.34 42.95 12.40
C GLU A 188 32.42 41.61 11.63
N HIS A 189 32.32 40.47 12.34
CA HIS A 189 32.44 39.14 11.76
C HIS A 189 31.37 38.75 10.73
N GLU A 190 30.22 39.44 10.66
CA GLU A 190 29.16 39.13 9.69
C GLU A 190 29.34 39.87 8.35
N LYS A 191 30.26 40.85 8.27
CA LYS A 191 30.53 41.67 7.07
C LYS A 191 31.16 40.89 5.89
N HIS A 192 31.41 39.59 6.04
CA HIS A 192 32.08 38.74 5.03
C HIS A 192 31.20 37.61 4.46
N ARG A 193 29.87 37.77 4.48
CA ARG A 193 28.91 36.87 3.79
C ARG A 193 28.09 37.56 2.69
N SER A 194 28.74 38.35 1.84
CA SER A 194 28.12 39.09 0.73
C SER A 194 27.48 38.23 -0.37
N GLU A 195 27.72 36.91 -0.41
CA GLU A 195 27.18 35.98 -1.41
C GLU A 195 26.31 34.86 -0.81
N SER A 196 25.94 34.96 0.47
CA SER A 196 25.08 33.96 1.14
C SER A 196 23.59 34.32 0.99
N THR A 197 22.97 33.96 -0.14
CA THR A 197 21.51 34.06 -0.31
C THR A 197 20.81 33.30 0.83
N PRO A 198 19.91 33.93 1.61
CA PRO A 198 19.19 33.23 2.66
C PRO A 198 18.34 32.10 2.07
N ILE A 199 18.55 30.87 2.55
CA ILE A 199 17.65 29.76 2.26
C ILE A 199 16.32 30.05 2.98
N THR A 200 15.33 30.51 2.21
CA THR A 200 13.94 30.58 2.67
C THR A 200 13.43 29.16 2.84
N ALA A 201 13.42 28.70 4.10
CA ALA A 201 13.12 27.30 4.44
C ALA A 201 11.76 26.82 3.90
N SER A 202 10.77 27.72 3.80
CA SER A 202 9.48 27.47 3.15
C SER A 202 9.61 27.07 1.68
N ALA A 203 10.38 27.82 0.89
CA ALA A 203 10.55 27.59 -0.55
C ALA A 203 11.21 26.23 -0.83
N ILE A 204 12.34 25.94 -0.17
CA ILE A 204 13.05 24.66 -0.37
C ILE A 204 12.23 23.46 0.11
N GLN A 205 11.48 23.58 1.21
CA GLN A 205 10.56 22.51 1.64
C GLN A 205 9.49 22.24 0.57
N ILE A 206 8.86 23.28 0.03
CA ILE A 206 7.74 23.13 -0.90
C ILE A 206 8.19 22.70 -2.30
N GLU A 207 9.29 23.23 -2.84
CA GLU A 207 9.83 22.73 -4.11
C GLU A 207 10.30 21.27 -4.00
N THR A 208 10.91 20.88 -2.88
CA THR A 208 11.29 19.48 -2.62
C THR A 208 10.05 18.59 -2.55
N VAL A 209 9.02 18.99 -1.81
CA VAL A 209 7.74 18.27 -1.76
C VAL A 209 7.12 18.20 -3.16
N LEU A 210 6.91 19.32 -3.86
CA LEU A 210 6.36 19.32 -5.21
C LEU A 210 7.16 18.43 -6.17
N SER A 211 8.50 18.40 -6.08
CA SER A 211 9.34 17.50 -6.88
C SER A 211 9.05 16.01 -6.63
N VAL A 212 8.74 15.64 -5.39
CA VAL A 212 8.31 14.29 -5.00
C VAL A 212 6.90 13.98 -5.53
N PHE A 213 6.04 15.00 -5.67
CA PHE A 213 4.68 14.87 -6.22
C PHE A 213 4.60 15.05 -7.75
N LYS A 214 5.73 15.05 -8.49
CA LYS A 214 5.79 15.05 -9.97
C LYS A 214 5.41 13.68 -10.58
N GLY A 215 4.20 13.22 -10.30
CA GLY A 215 3.55 12.04 -10.92
C GLY A 215 2.20 12.35 -11.58
N GLY A 216 1.61 13.52 -11.35
CA GLY A 216 0.48 13.99 -12.17
C GLY A 216 0.92 14.16 -13.62
N ARG A 217 0.06 13.78 -14.59
CA ARG A 217 0.31 14.01 -16.01
C ARG A 217 0.60 15.49 -16.26
N THR A 218 1.73 15.79 -16.89
CA THR A 218 2.02 17.12 -17.47
C THR A 218 1.31 17.36 -18.79
N THR A 219 0.67 16.33 -19.36
CA THR A 219 -0.30 16.47 -20.44
C THR A 219 -1.40 17.43 -19.97
N PRO A 220 -1.62 18.59 -20.62
CA PRO A 220 -2.78 19.41 -20.29
C PRO A 220 -4.02 18.56 -20.55
N MET A 221 -4.83 18.35 -19.50
CA MET A 221 -6.16 17.78 -19.67
C MET A 221 -6.89 18.66 -20.70
N LYS A 222 -7.63 18.06 -21.64
CA LYS A 222 -8.50 18.88 -22.49
C LYS A 222 -9.38 19.72 -21.56
N GLN A 223 -9.44 21.03 -21.81
CA GLN A 223 -10.40 21.92 -21.16
C GLN A 223 -11.80 21.59 -21.69
N LEU A 224 -12.37 20.46 -21.27
CA LEU A 224 -13.81 20.32 -21.26
C LEU A 224 -14.31 21.19 -20.11
N PRO A 225 -15.18 22.20 -20.34
CA PRO A 225 -16.03 22.72 -19.29
C PRO A 225 -17.01 21.61 -18.89
N LEU A 226 -16.55 20.72 -18.00
CA LEU A 226 -17.32 19.59 -17.48
C LEU A 226 -18.38 20.11 -16.51
N GLN A 227 -19.50 20.59 -17.06
CA GLN A 227 -20.71 20.96 -16.31
C GLN A 227 -21.40 19.69 -15.79
N ILE A 228 -20.73 19.02 -14.86
CA ILE A 228 -21.18 17.78 -14.24
C ILE A 228 -22.36 18.11 -13.32
N GLN A 229 -23.45 17.37 -13.50
CA GLN A 229 -24.67 17.58 -12.73
C GLN A 229 -24.50 17.12 -11.28
N ARG A 230 -25.10 17.86 -10.34
CA ARG A 230 -25.03 17.58 -8.90
C ARG A 230 -25.29 16.11 -8.51
N PRO A 231 -26.29 15.38 -9.07
CA PRO A 231 -26.51 13.97 -8.72
C PRO A 231 -25.30 13.06 -8.97
N LEU A 232 -24.42 13.40 -9.92
CA LEU A 232 -23.19 12.63 -10.15
C LEU A 232 -22.12 12.94 -9.08
N TYR A 233 -21.99 14.19 -8.65
CA TYR A 233 -21.14 14.55 -7.50
C TYR A 233 -21.60 13.84 -6.23
N ASP A 234 -22.92 13.87 -5.95
CA ASP A 234 -23.51 13.22 -4.78
C ASP A 234 -23.31 11.69 -4.83
N ARG A 235 -23.45 11.05 -6.01
CA ARG A 235 -23.10 9.63 -6.24
C ARG A 235 -21.63 9.33 -5.88
N PHE A 236 -20.68 10.18 -6.26
CA PHE A 236 -19.27 9.98 -5.91
C PHE A 236 -19.01 10.15 -4.41
N VAL A 237 -19.56 11.19 -3.78
CA VAL A 237 -19.42 11.43 -2.34
C VAL A 237 -20.01 10.27 -1.53
N ALA A 238 -21.22 9.81 -1.89
CA ALA A 238 -21.85 8.65 -1.28
C ALA A 238 -21.00 7.37 -1.47
N ALA A 239 -20.39 7.15 -2.64
CA ALA A 239 -19.53 6.00 -2.91
C ALA A 239 -18.24 6.01 -2.07
N PHE A 240 -17.66 7.20 -1.79
CA PHE A 240 -16.54 7.32 -0.85
C PHE A 240 -16.96 6.92 0.56
N PHE A 241 -18.04 7.48 1.10
CA PHE A 241 -18.49 7.22 2.47
C PHE A 241 -18.95 5.78 2.67
N LYS A 242 -19.66 5.19 1.70
CA LYS A 242 -20.14 3.79 1.74
C LYS A 242 -19.02 2.74 1.58
N HIS A 243 -17.76 3.12 1.31
CA HIS A 243 -16.68 2.16 1.09
C HIS A 243 -15.34 2.53 1.73
N ASN A 244 -14.78 3.69 1.38
CA ASN A 244 -13.41 4.05 1.75
C ASN A 244 -13.34 4.61 3.17
N HIS A 245 -14.33 5.42 3.56
CA HIS A 245 -14.46 5.95 4.92
C HIS A 245 -14.51 4.84 5.98
N MET A 246 -15.13 3.68 5.66
CA MET A 246 -15.19 2.50 6.55
C MET A 246 -13.81 1.90 6.89
N SER A 247 -12.81 2.11 6.03
CA SER A 247 -11.41 1.73 6.30
C SER A 247 -10.58 2.89 6.87
N TYR A 248 -11.04 4.13 6.69
CA TYR A 248 -10.31 5.37 6.97
C TYR A 248 -11.27 6.50 7.42
N PRO A 249 -11.86 6.44 8.63
CA PRO A 249 -12.89 7.40 9.08
C PRO A 249 -12.32 8.76 9.50
N LEU A 250 -11.59 9.43 8.61
CA LEU A 250 -10.77 10.62 8.85
C LEU A 250 -11.54 11.97 8.81
N LEU A 251 -12.70 11.99 8.17
CA LEU A 251 -13.59 13.16 8.02
C LEU A 251 -14.75 13.09 9.03
N ASN A 252 -15.27 14.21 9.53
CA ASN A 252 -16.58 14.17 10.18
C ASN A 252 -17.65 14.03 9.09
N LYS A 253 -18.25 12.85 8.99
CA LYS A 253 -19.28 12.48 8.01
C LYS A 253 -20.46 13.46 8.01
N VAL A 254 -20.90 13.92 9.18
CA VAL A 254 -22.04 14.85 9.31
C VAL A 254 -21.65 16.25 8.85
N ASP A 255 -20.60 16.85 9.42
CA ASP A 255 -20.18 18.22 9.08
C ASP A 255 -19.81 18.36 7.59
N PHE A 256 -19.11 17.35 7.04
CA PHE A 256 -18.72 17.33 5.64
C PHE A 256 -19.94 17.26 4.71
N LEU A 257 -20.90 16.37 4.98
CA LEU A 257 -22.11 16.25 4.16
C LEU A 257 -23.01 17.49 4.30
N ASN A 258 -23.04 18.15 5.46
CA ASN A 258 -23.71 19.45 5.64
C ASN A 258 -23.06 20.58 4.84
N LYS A 259 -21.71 20.62 4.76
CA LYS A 259 -21.01 21.54 3.83
C LYS A 259 -21.40 21.23 2.38
N VAL A 260 -21.38 19.95 1.97
CA VAL A 260 -21.75 19.53 0.60
C VAL A 260 -23.20 19.83 0.26
N SER A 261 -24.15 19.71 1.21
CA SER A 261 -25.55 20.06 0.95
C SER A 261 -25.75 21.55 0.64
N ASN A 262 -24.93 22.42 1.23
CA ASN A 262 -25.01 23.87 1.04
C ASN A 262 -24.41 24.36 -0.29
N ILE A 263 -23.63 23.55 -1.00
CA ILE A 263 -23.12 23.88 -2.34
C ILE A 263 -24.31 24.04 -3.30
N ARG A 264 -24.39 25.18 -3.99
CA ARG A 264 -25.45 25.46 -5.00
C ARG A 264 -24.93 25.19 -6.40
N ASP A 265 -23.79 25.77 -6.74
CA ASP A 265 -22.99 25.45 -7.93
C ASP A 265 -21.60 24.97 -7.48
N PHE A 266 -21.00 24.04 -8.23
CA PHE A 266 -19.64 23.55 -8.03
C PHE A 266 -18.60 24.37 -8.81
N ASN A 267 -19.02 25.22 -9.76
CA ASN A 267 -18.12 26.15 -10.46
C ASN A 267 -17.68 27.31 -9.55
N THR A 268 -18.59 27.81 -8.70
CA THR A 268 -18.36 28.91 -7.74
C THR A 268 -17.60 28.48 -6.47
N LEU A 269 -17.05 27.25 -6.44
CA LEU A 269 -16.24 26.78 -5.30
C LEU A 269 -14.90 27.50 -5.18
N GLU A 270 -14.41 28.13 -6.25
CA GLU A 270 -13.11 28.80 -6.29
C GLU A 270 -13.17 30.32 -6.00
N ASP A 271 -14.36 30.87 -5.71
CA ASP A 271 -14.61 32.32 -5.59
C ASP A 271 -14.13 32.92 -4.25
N GLU A 272 -13.40 34.04 -4.29
CA GLU A 272 -12.63 34.55 -3.13
C GLU A 272 -13.47 35.20 -2.01
N GLU A 273 -14.73 35.58 -2.26
CA GLU A 273 -15.59 36.30 -1.28
C GLU A 273 -16.64 35.43 -0.57
N GLU A 274 -17.17 34.38 -1.23
CA GLU A 274 -18.16 33.45 -0.67
C GLU A 274 -17.72 31.96 -0.68
N GLY A 275 -16.51 31.67 -1.20
CA GLY A 275 -16.02 30.31 -1.41
C GLY A 275 -15.64 29.55 -0.13
N TYR A 276 -15.33 28.26 -0.32
CA TYR A 276 -14.89 27.38 0.76
C TYR A 276 -13.37 27.44 0.98
N ASP A 277 -12.93 27.01 2.16
CA ASP A 277 -11.50 26.93 2.48
C ASP A 277 -10.76 25.89 1.61
N ASP A 278 -9.46 26.13 1.33
CA ASP A 278 -8.63 25.26 0.48
C ASP A 278 -8.58 23.80 0.96
N VAL A 279 -8.74 23.55 2.26
CA VAL A 279 -8.78 22.19 2.83
C VAL A 279 -10.08 21.51 2.40
N PHE A 280 -11.24 22.13 2.60
CA PHE A 280 -12.51 21.54 2.20
C PHE A 280 -12.60 21.33 0.67
N ILE A 281 -12.11 22.27 -0.15
CA ILE A 281 -12.06 22.10 -1.60
C ILE A 281 -11.18 20.88 -1.97
N PHE A 282 -10.03 20.72 -1.31
CA PHE A 282 -9.16 19.55 -1.50
C PHE A 282 -9.84 18.24 -1.04
N GLU A 283 -10.41 18.23 0.16
CA GLU A 283 -11.12 17.07 0.72
C GLU A 283 -12.30 16.65 -0.17
N LEU A 284 -13.06 17.62 -0.70
CA LEU A 284 -14.19 17.40 -1.60
C LEU A 284 -13.77 16.77 -2.93
N TYR A 285 -12.85 17.41 -3.67
CA TYR A 285 -12.40 16.86 -4.95
C TYR A 285 -11.70 15.51 -4.79
N MET A 286 -10.92 15.27 -3.72
CA MET A 286 -10.34 13.96 -3.48
C MET A 286 -11.38 12.90 -3.10
N THR A 287 -12.38 13.26 -2.28
CA THR A 287 -13.53 12.41 -1.94
C THR A 287 -14.25 11.98 -3.22
N MET A 288 -14.49 12.91 -4.14
CA MET A 288 -15.12 12.65 -5.43
C MET A 288 -14.23 11.79 -6.36
N ALA A 289 -12.92 12.04 -6.41
CA ALA A 289 -11.98 11.22 -7.19
C ALA A 289 -11.96 9.75 -6.74
N ILE A 290 -11.92 9.50 -5.43
CA ILE A 290 -11.94 8.16 -4.82
C ILE A 290 -13.33 7.51 -4.93
N GLY A 291 -14.39 8.30 -4.86
CA GLY A 291 -15.75 7.87 -5.18
C GLY A 291 -15.89 7.38 -6.62
N CYS A 292 -15.30 8.12 -7.56
CA CYS A 292 -15.27 7.76 -8.98
C CYS A 292 -14.53 6.44 -9.24
N THR A 293 -13.33 6.22 -8.68
CA THR A 293 -12.63 4.93 -8.85
C THR A 293 -13.39 3.77 -8.18
N THR A 294 -14.16 4.06 -7.12
CA THR A 294 -15.04 3.07 -6.46
C THR A 294 -16.23 2.66 -7.32
N LEU A 295 -16.87 3.61 -8.02
CA LEU A 295 -17.98 3.31 -8.94
C LEU A 295 -17.50 2.70 -10.27
N GLN A 296 -16.34 3.14 -10.78
CA GLN A 296 -15.68 2.52 -11.93
C GLN A 296 -15.40 1.04 -11.68
N ARG A 297 -14.80 0.72 -10.52
CA ARG A 297 -14.57 -0.68 -10.07
C ARG A 297 -15.85 -1.51 -10.06
N ALA A 298 -16.96 -0.94 -9.56
CA ALA A 298 -18.25 -1.62 -9.53
C ALA A 298 -18.89 -1.78 -10.93
N GLY A 299 -18.32 -1.15 -11.96
CA GLY A 299 -18.93 -1.04 -13.30
C GLY A 299 -20.29 -0.34 -13.25
N MET A 300 -20.36 0.74 -12.45
CA MET A 300 -21.54 1.57 -12.24
C MET A 300 -21.38 2.97 -12.85
N LEU A 301 -20.45 3.13 -13.81
CA LEU A 301 -20.19 4.38 -14.54
C LEU A 301 -20.35 4.18 -16.05
N SER A 302 -20.62 5.26 -16.77
CA SER A 302 -20.51 5.32 -18.24
C SER A 302 -19.05 5.51 -18.69
N ALA A 303 -18.75 5.20 -19.95
CA ALA A 303 -17.43 5.41 -20.54
C ALA A 303 -16.96 6.89 -20.54
N GLU A 304 -17.89 7.84 -20.41
CA GLU A 304 -17.60 9.27 -20.27
C GLU A 304 -17.29 9.63 -18.81
N GLU A 305 -17.98 9.01 -17.85
CA GLU A 305 -17.78 9.20 -16.41
C GLU A 305 -16.44 8.60 -15.92
N GLU A 306 -15.92 7.55 -16.55
CA GLU A 306 -14.67 6.86 -16.13
C GLU A 306 -13.42 7.76 -16.09
N GLY A 307 -13.39 8.84 -16.90
CA GLY A 307 -12.30 9.81 -16.91
C GLY A 307 -12.33 10.84 -15.77
N LEU A 308 -13.45 10.99 -15.07
CA LEU A 308 -13.67 12.09 -14.11
C LEU A 308 -12.79 12.02 -12.86
N SER A 309 -12.34 10.81 -12.50
CA SER A 309 -11.39 10.60 -11.39
C SER A 309 -10.08 11.38 -11.59
N GLU A 310 -9.54 11.39 -12.82
CA GLU A 310 -8.32 12.13 -13.15
C GLU A 310 -8.58 13.66 -13.05
N HIS A 311 -9.74 14.14 -13.52
CA HIS A 311 -10.14 15.55 -13.46
C HIS A 311 -10.24 16.09 -12.02
N PHE A 312 -10.95 15.40 -11.13
CA PHE A 312 -11.08 15.85 -9.74
C PHE A 312 -9.72 15.80 -9.01
N SER A 313 -8.87 14.81 -9.29
CA SER A 313 -7.52 14.77 -8.71
C SER A 313 -6.68 15.98 -9.14
N TYR A 314 -6.83 16.44 -10.39
CA TYR A 314 -6.17 17.66 -10.89
C TYR A 314 -6.70 18.92 -10.18
N MET A 315 -8.02 19.04 -9.99
CA MET A 315 -8.63 20.16 -9.27
C MET A 315 -8.20 20.21 -7.80
N ALA A 316 -8.15 19.06 -7.10
CA ALA A 316 -7.58 18.99 -5.75
C ALA A 316 -6.11 19.43 -5.73
N MET A 317 -5.29 19.00 -6.71
CA MET A 317 -3.87 19.34 -6.75
C MET A 317 -3.59 20.83 -6.98
N LYS A 318 -4.53 21.64 -7.49
CA LYS A 318 -4.43 23.13 -7.44
C LYS A 318 -4.26 23.63 -6.00
N ARG A 319 -5.02 23.03 -5.07
CA ARG A 319 -5.15 23.42 -3.66
C ARG A 319 -4.07 22.80 -2.76
N PHE A 320 -3.21 21.93 -3.32
CA PHE A 320 -2.16 21.22 -2.60
C PHE A 320 -1.17 22.14 -1.89
N CYS A 321 -0.74 23.25 -2.54
CA CYS A 321 0.25 24.16 -1.95
C CYS A 321 -0.25 24.83 -0.65
N PRO A 322 -1.42 25.51 -0.62
CA PRO A 322 -1.99 26.04 0.63
C PRO A 322 -2.13 24.96 1.72
N VAL A 323 -2.73 23.82 1.40
CA VAL A 323 -2.93 22.69 2.33
C VAL A 323 -1.62 22.18 2.96
N MET A 324 -0.52 22.17 2.20
CA MET A 324 0.80 21.79 2.68
C MET A 324 1.49 22.85 3.56
N HIS A 325 1.15 24.15 3.43
CA HIS A 325 1.68 25.19 4.32
C HIS A 325 1.14 25.09 5.74
N LEU A 326 -0.10 24.59 5.91
CA LEU A 326 -0.79 24.56 7.21
C LEU A 326 -0.06 23.71 8.28
N GLN A 327 0.70 22.70 7.85
CA GLN A 327 1.46 21.75 8.68
C GLN A 327 0.71 21.36 9.97
N ASN A 328 -0.51 20.86 9.82
CA ASN A 328 -1.41 20.50 10.94
C ASN A 328 -2.13 19.17 10.67
N LEU A 329 -3.20 18.86 11.43
CA LEU A 329 -3.99 17.63 11.24
C LEU A 329 -4.64 17.56 9.85
N GLU A 330 -5.08 18.70 9.32
CA GLU A 330 -5.79 18.82 8.04
C GLU A 330 -4.85 18.53 6.87
N THR A 331 -3.60 19.01 6.93
CA THR A 331 -2.54 18.60 5.99
C THR A 331 -2.40 17.07 5.93
N ILE A 332 -2.52 16.36 7.05
CA ILE A 332 -2.39 14.90 7.09
C ILE A 332 -3.67 14.21 6.57
N LYS A 333 -4.87 14.75 6.85
CA LYS A 333 -6.14 14.27 6.24
C LYS A 333 -6.06 14.32 4.71
N CYS A 334 -5.70 15.48 4.16
CA CYS A 334 -5.55 15.67 2.72
C CYS A 334 -4.46 14.77 2.12
N LEU A 335 -3.29 14.64 2.78
CA LEU A 335 -2.26 13.69 2.36
C LEU A 335 -2.75 12.23 2.38
N LEU A 336 -3.59 11.83 3.33
CA LEU A 336 -4.18 10.48 3.35
C LEU A 336 -5.18 10.28 2.21
N LEU A 337 -6.05 11.25 1.92
CA LEU A 337 -6.95 11.16 0.76
C LEU A 337 -6.17 11.03 -0.55
N LEU A 338 -5.14 11.87 -0.75
CA LEU A 338 -4.22 11.77 -1.89
C LEU A 338 -3.47 10.42 -1.91
N GLY A 339 -3.12 9.88 -0.75
CA GLY A 339 -2.55 8.54 -0.59
C GLY A 339 -3.50 7.43 -1.03
N ILE A 340 -4.76 7.45 -0.60
CA ILE A 340 -5.79 6.46 -0.97
C ILE A 340 -6.02 6.49 -2.50
N TYR A 341 -6.10 7.69 -3.10
CA TYR A 341 -6.22 7.84 -4.54
C TYR A 341 -4.97 7.32 -5.29
N SER A 342 -3.76 7.55 -4.77
CA SER A 342 -2.50 7.14 -5.40
C SER A 342 -2.38 5.64 -5.68
N PHE A 343 -3.15 4.79 -4.99
CA PHE A 343 -3.22 3.36 -5.31
C PHE A 343 -3.70 3.08 -6.73
N PHE A 344 -4.58 3.93 -7.28
CA PHE A 344 -5.30 3.71 -8.53
C PHE A 344 -4.64 4.35 -9.76
N GLU A 345 -3.60 5.18 -9.59
CA GLU A 345 -2.95 5.90 -10.68
C GLU A 345 -1.52 5.35 -10.93
N PRO A 346 -1.28 4.56 -11.99
CA PRO A 346 0.00 3.91 -12.27
C PRO A 346 1.19 4.86 -12.50
N LYS A 347 0.94 6.10 -12.91
CA LYS A 347 1.99 7.12 -13.11
C LYS A 347 2.08 8.10 -11.93
N GLY A 348 1.20 7.95 -10.94
CA GLY A 348 1.01 8.85 -9.83
C GLY A 348 2.12 8.83 -8.78
N VAL A 349 1.90 9.62 -7.73
CA VAL A 349 2.88 9.81 -6.66
C VAL A 349 2.96 8.56 -5.79
N SER A 350 4.17 8.10 -5.48
CA SER A 350 4.35 6.84 -4.73
C SER A 350 3.65 6.87 -3.37
N SER A 351 2.70 5.95 -3.19
CA SER A 351 1.93 5.76 -1.95
C SER A 351 2.82 5.56 -0.72
N TRP A 352 4.00 4.96 -0.90
CA TRP A 352 5.04 4.79 0.12
C TRP A 352 5.61 6.13 0.58
N THR A 353 5.91 7.04 -0.34
CA THR A 353 6.46 8.36 0.00
C THR A 353 5.41 9.24 0.66
N ILE A 354 4.15 9.18 0.20
CA ILE A 354 3.01 9.82 0.88
C ILE A 354 2.89 9.26 2.32
N SER A 355 2.95 7.94 2.48
CA SER A 355 2.92 7.30 3.80
C SER A 355 4.05 7.77 4.72
N GLY A 356 5.26 7.94 4.18
CA GLY A 356 6.42 8.46 4.92
C GLY A 356 6.30 9.94 5.29
N LEU A 357 5.52 10.75 4.56
CA LEU A 357 5.19 12.13 4.94
C LEU A 357 4.14 12.15 6.04
N ILE A 358 3.02 11.45 5.84
CA ILE A 358 1.94 11.25 6.82
C ILE A 358 2.51 10.87 8.18
N MET A 359 3.30 9.79 8.26
CA MET A 359 3.75 9.26 9.54
C MET A 359 4.76 10.16 10.26
N ARG A 360 5.60 10.91 9.54
CA ARG A 360 6.50 11.90 10.17
C ARG A 360 5.73 13.05 10.78
N LEU A 361 4.68 13.55 10.11
CA LEU A 361 3.77 14.56 10.67
C LEU A 361 2.96 13.99 11.86
N CYS A 362 2.46 12.76 11.76
CA CYS A 362 1.74 12.08 12.85
C CYS A 362 2.57 11.96 14.13
N ILE A 363 3.85 11.57 14.00
CA ILE A 363 4.77 11.45 15.13
C ILE A 363 5.15 12.85 15.66
N GLY A 364 5.37 13.82 14.77
CA GLY A 364 5.68 15.21 15.13
C GLY A 364 4.61 15.87 15.99
N PHE A 365 3.32 15.70 15.67
CA PHE A 365 2.20 16.23 16.47
C PHE A 365 1.72 15.30 17.60
N GLY A 366 2.46 14.21 17.85
CA GLY A 366 2.12 13.20 18.86
C GLY A 366 0.74 12.60 18.67
N LEU A 367 0.32 12.34 17.42
CA LEU A 367 -0.97 11.71 17.11
C LEU A 367 -1.00 10.24 17.56
N ASN A 368 0.15 9.57 17.65
CA ASN A 368 0.31 8.20 18.16
C ASN A 368 0.19 8.08 19.69
N ARG A 369 -0.07 9.18 20.41
CA ARG A 369 -0.15 9.21 21.88
C ARG A 369 -1.55 9.59 22.33
N ALA A 370 -2.02 8.95 23.41
CA ALA A 370 -3.24 9.36 24.11
C ALA A 370 -3.19 10.85 24.49
N LEU A 371 -4.35 11.52 24.46
CA LEU A 371 -4.45 12.88 25.00
C LEU A 371 -4.32 12.85 26.52
N THR A 372 -3.58 13.82 27.06
CA THR A 372 -3.46 13.98 28.52
C THR A 372 -4.78 14.45 29.13
N THR A 373 -5.00 14.17 30.42
CA THR A 373 -6.19 14.60 31.17
C THR A 373 -6.44 16.12 31.09
N LYS A 374 -5.38 16.93 30.90
CA LYS A 374 -5.53 18.37 30.64
C LYS A 374 -6.17 18.65 29.28
N LYS A 375 -5.69 18.01 28.19
CA LYS A 375 -6.27 18.20 26.85
C LYS A 375 -7.68 17.62 26.72
N LEU A 376 -7.96 16.49 27.37
CA LEU A 376 -9.30 15.89 27.41
C LEU A 376 -10.35 16.78 28.10
N LYS A 377 -9.93 17.74 28.92
CA LYS A 377 -10.82 18.76 29.53
C LYS A 377 -11.00 20.03 28.67
N THR A 378 -10.25 20.17 27.57
CA THR A 378 -10.24 21.39 26.74
C THR A 378 -10.53 21.13 25.25
N MET A 379 -11.07 19.95 24.92
CA MET A 379 -11.43 19.54 23.56
C MET A 379 -12.83 18.92 23.61
N SER A 380 -13.62 19.04 22.53
CA SER A 380 -14.92 18.37 22.48
C SER A 380 -14.74 16.86 22.33
N MET A 381 -15.78 16.08 22.67
CA MET A 381 -15.77 14.63 22.47
C MET A 381 -15.68 14.23 20.99
N ILE A 382 -16.03 15.14 20.08
CA ILE A 382 -15.90 14.97 18.63
C ILE A 382 -14.44 15.20 18.21
N ASP A 383 -13.80 16.30 18.65
CA ASP A 383 -12.38 16.58 18.33
C ASP A 383 -11.44 15.47 18.83
N VAL A 384 -11.70 14.97 20.04
CA VAL A 384 -10.96 13.85 20.64
C VAL A 384 -11.08 12.60 19.77
N GLU A 385 -12.30 12.28 19.34
CA GLU A 385 -12.55 11.08 18.54
C GLU A 385 -12.00 11.21 17.12
N MET A 386 -12.22 12.36 16.46
CA MET A 386 -11.70 12.61 15.12
C MET A 386 -10.16 12.59 15.08
N ARG A 387 -9.48 13.07 16.13
CA ARG A 387 -8.01 12.90 16.28
C ARG A 387 -7.61 11.43 16.33
N TYR A 388 -8.34 10.59 17.07
CA TYR A 388 -8.04 9.16 17.22
C TYR A 388 -8.39 8.36 15.95
N ARG A 389 -9.55 8.61 15.34
CA ARG A 389 -9.96 8.04 14.04
C ARG A 389 -8.98 8.40 12.92
N ALA A 390 -8.54 9.65 12.86
CA ALA A 390 -7.51 10.09 11.92
C ALA A 390 -6.20 9.31 12.12
N PHE A 391 -5.69 9.22 13.37
CA PHE A 391 -4.49 8.41 13.66
C PHE A 391 -4.64 6.95 13.19
N TRP A 392 -5.75 6.28 13.52
CA TRP A 392 -5.95 4.88 13.12
C TRP A 392 -6.15 4.71 11.61
N SER A 393 -6.66 5.73 10.91
CA SER A 393 -6.69 5.78 9.45
C SER A 393 -5.27 5.86 8.87
N PHE A 394 -4.43 6.77 9.39
CA PHE A 394 -3.02 6.90 8.99
C PHE A 394 -2.22 5.62 9.25
N TYR A 395 -2.40 5.01 10.42
CA TYR A 395 -1.81 3.71 10.78
C TYR A 395 -2.26 2.59 9.83
N SER A 396 -3.56 2.50 9.55
CA SER A 396 -4.11 1.46 8.67
C SER A 396 -3.67 1.65 7.22
N TYR A 397 -3.46 2.89 6.78
CA TYR A 397 -2.87 3.20 5.48
C TYR A 397 -1.39 2.80 5.44
N GLU A 398 -0.56 3.22 6.41
CA GLU A 398 0.87 2.88 6.38
C GLU A 398 1.11 1.37 6.48
N ARG A 399 0.40 0.68 7.39
CA ARG A 399 0.45 -0.78 7.50
C ARG A 399 -0.02 -1.47 6.21
N LEU A 400 -0.88 -0.82 5.38
CA LEU A 400 -1.27 -1.34 4.07
C LEU A 400 -0.09 -1.34 3.10
N VAL A 401 0.55 -0.18 2.98
CA VAL A 401 1.62 0.07 2.01
C VAL A 401 2.90 -0.67 2.40
N ALA A 402 3.30 -0.61 3.66
CA ALA A 402 4.49 -1.29 4.16
C ALA A 402 4.41 -2.81 3.94
N THR A 403 3.34 -3.46 4.44
CA THR A 403 3.21 -4.93 4.32
C THR A 403 3.04 -5.41 2.88
N SER A 404 2.37 -4.64 2.01
CA SER A 404 2.15 -5.03 0.61
C SER A 404 3.37 -4.77 -0.28
N LEU A 405 4.32 -3.93 0.15
CA LEU A 405 5.61 -3.69 -0.51
C LEU A 405 6.77 -4.47 0.13
N GLY A 406 6.51 -5.43 1.03
CA GLY A 406 7.55 -6.19 1.74
C GLY A 406 8.41 -5.35 2.72
N ARG A 407 8.02 -4.12 3.03
CA ARG A 407 8.82 -3.14 3.79
C ARG A 407 8.46 -3.12 5.28
N ILE A 408 9.44 -2.77 6.10
CA ILE A 408 9.21 -2.50 7.52
C ILE A 408 8.42 -1.20 7.70
N SER A 409 7.50 -1.22 8.64
CA SER A 409 6.74 -0.04 9.07
C SER A 409 7.58 0.85 9.99
N CYS A 410 7.35 2.16 9.90
CA CYS A 410 8.09 3.19 10.61
C CYS A 410 7.62 3.44 12.06
N LEU A 411 6.49 2.86 12.48
CA LEU A 411 5.97 2.97 13.84
C LEU A 411 5.77 1.59 14.47
N HIS A 412 6.31 1.40 15.68
CA HIS A 412 6.13 0.19 16.46
C HIS A 412 4.77 0.21 17.18
N ASP A 413 4.12 -0.94 17.36
CA ASP A 413 2.81 -0.96 18.05
C ASP A 413 2.95 -0.56 19.53
N ASP A 414 4.08 -0.88 20.16
CA ASP A 414 4.40 -0.55 21.54
C ASP A 414 4.59 0.98 21.75
N ASP A 415 4.81 1.77 20.67
CA ASP A 415 4.88 3.24 20.68
C ASP A 415 3.49 3.91 20.51
N ILE A 416 2.40 3.13 20.55
CA ILE A 416 1.03 3.60 20.34
C ILE A 416 0.23 3.49 21.64
N SER A 417 -0.25 4.62 22.15
CA SER A 417 -1.17 4.66 23.31
C SER A 417 -2.57 5.18 22.95
N VAL A 418 -2.87 5.38 21.66
CA VAL A 418 -4.18 5.86 21.19
C VAL A 418 -5.26 4.80 21.47
N PRO A 419 -6.39 5.15 22.11
CA PRO A 419 -7.55 4.27 22.22
C PRO A 419 -8.07 3.84 20.84
N LEU A 420 -8.69 2.66 20.75
CA LEU A 420 -9.35 2.23 19.51
C LEU A 420 -10.55 3.13 19.17
N PRO A 421 -10.90 3.33 17.88
CA PRO A 421 -12.05 4.13 17.49
C PRO A 421 -13.36 3.58 18.06
N ARG A 422 -14.25 4.50 18.44
CA ARG A 422 -15.61 4.20 18.92
C ARG A 422 -16.66 4.97 18.08
N PRO A 423 -17.91 4.50 18.03
CA PRO A 423 -19.03 5.29 17.53
C PRO A 423 -19.18 6.60 18.33
N LEU A 424 -19.59 7.66 17.64
CA LEU A 424 -20.16 8.87 18.23
C LEU A 424 -21.70 8.80 18.21
N PHE A 425 -22.25 8.15 17.17
CA PHE A 425 -23.69 7.95 16.95
C PHE A 425 -23.97 6.47 16.66
N GLU A 426 -25.22 6.01 16.86
CA GLU A 426 -25.56 4.58 16.76
C GLU A 426 -25.47 4.07 15.31
N GLU A 427 -25.73 4.96 14.35
CA GLU A 427 -25.62 4.74 12.90
C GLU A 427 -24.17 4.54 12.42
N GLU A 428 -23.16 4.81 13.26
CA GLU A 428 -21.76 4.55 12.98
C GLU A 428 -21.25 3.19 13.50
N ASN A 429 -22.06 2.44 14.27
CA ASN A 429 -21.62 1.20 14.91
C ASN A 429 -20.97 0.23 13.91
N ASP A 430 -21.67 -0.04 12.81
CA ASP A 430 -21.25 -0.99 11.78
C ASP A 430 -20.00 -0.50 10.99
N ASP A 431 -19.90 0.81 10.72
CA ASP A 431 -18.72 1.46 10.11
C ASP A 431 -17.47 1.34 11.02
N ILE A 432 -17.67 1.49 12.33
CA ILE A 432 -16.59 1.44 13.33
C ILE A 432 -16.21 0.01 13.73
N GLU A 433 -17.15 -0.96 13.67
CA GLU A 433 -16.82 -2.39 13.76
C GLU A 433 -15.86 -2.80 12.62
N VAL A 434 -16.17 -2.39 11.38
CA VAL A 434 -15.29 -2.62 10.22
C VAL A 434 -13.94 -1.92 10.37
N THR A 435 -13.93 -0.66 10.84
CA THR A 435 -12.69 0.07 11.15
C THR A 435 -11.81 -0.70 12.14
N ASN A 436 -12.40 -1.23 13.21
CA ASN A 436 -11.68 -1.98 14.23
C ASN A 436 -11.17 -3.34 13.73
N MET A 437 -11.93 -4.04 12.88
CA MET A 437 -11.45 -5.23 12.16
C MET A 437 -10.22 -4.90 11.29
N MET A 438 -10.22 -3.78 10.56
CA MET A 438 -9.04 -3.35 9.78
C MET A 438 -7.82 -3.18 10.68
N ILE A 439 -7.96 -2.48 11.81
CA ILE A 439 -6.87 -2.24 12.77
C ILE A 439 -6.34 -3.57 13.34
N SER A 440 -7.24 -4.50 13.68
CA SER A 440 -6.90 -5.85 14.18
C SER A 440 -6.02 -6.62 13.18
N LEU A 441 -6.47 -6.73 11.93
CA LEU A 441 -5.75 -7.40 10.84
C LEU A 441 -4.42 -6.71 10.50
N ARG A 442 -4.33 -5.38 10.70
CA ARG A 442 -3.11 -4.59 10.44
C ARG A 442 -2.06 -4.82 11.53
N LYS A 443 -2.47 -4.83 12.80
CA LYS A 443 -1.61 -5.18 13.95
C LYS A 443 -1.06 -6.60 13.81
N LEU A 444 -1.91 -7.57 13.46
CA LEU A 444 -1.49 -8.95 13.21
C LEU A 444 -0.49 -9.07 12.04
N GLY A 445 -0.77 -8.44 10.90
CA GLY A 445 0.17 -8.40 9.77
C GLY A 445 1.53 -7.78 10.14
N GLY A 446 1.52 -6.71 10.94
CA GLY A 446 2.73 -6.10 11.50
C GLY A 446 3.49 -7.03 12.46
N ARG A 447 2.79 -7.79 13.31
CA ARG A 447 3.39 -8.82 14.19
C ARG A 447 4.04 -9.95 13.40
N ILE A 448 3.36 -10.50 12.39
CA ILE A 448 3.90 -11.54 11.50
C ILE A 448 5.17 -11.02 10.80
N TYR A 449 5.12 -9.85 10.15
CA TYR A 449 6.29 -9.27 9.49
C TYR A 449 7.46 -9.07 10.48
N ARG A 450 7.19 -8.48 11.65
CA ARG A 450 8.21 -8.24 12.70
C ARG A 450 8.86 -9.53 13.20
N LYS A 451 8.09 -10.59 13.44
CA LYS A 451 8.56 -11.87 14.00
C LYS A 451 9.11 -12.87 12.97
N VAL A 452 8.77 -12.74 11.69
CA VAL A 452 9.09 -13.74 10.64
C VAL A 452 10.02 -13.18 9.54
N HIS A 453 9.80 -11.94 9.11
CA HIS A 453 10.50 -11.34 7.96
C HIS A 453 11.57 -10.31 8.33
N SER A 454 11.59 -9.80 9.56
CA SER A 454 12.55 -8.75 9.93
C SER A 454 13.99 -9.26 10.06
N VAL A 455 14.95 -8.48 9.53
CA VAL A 455 16.41 -8.74 9.64
C VAL A 455 16.90 -8.86 11.09
N GLY A 456 16.15 -8.30 12.06
CA GLY A 456 16.43 -8.45 13.49
C GLY A 456 16.23 -9.89 14.00
N VAL A 457 15.35 -10.67 13.38
CA VAL A 457 15.07 -12.07 13.76
C VAL A 457 16.17 -13.01 13.29
N GLY A 458 16.66 -12.86 12.05
CA GLY A 458 17.74 -13.70 11.51
C GLY A 458 19.09 -13.53 12.22
N LYS A 459 19.24 -12.46 13.03
CA LYS A 459 20.38 -12.26 13.93
C LYS A 459 20.28 -13.04 15.25
N LYS A 460 19.10 -13.54 15.60
CA LYS A 460 18.88 -14.37 16.79
C LYS A 460 19.23 -15.83 16.47
N LYS A 461 20.07 -16.45 17.31
CA LYS A 461 20.37 -17.89 17.25
C LYS A 461 19.22 -18.69 17.87
N LEU A 462 18.08 -18.73 17.19
CA LEU A 462 16.92 -19.50 17.62
C LEU A 462 17.03 -20.96 17.18
N MET A 463 16.74 -21.87 18.10
CA MET A 463 16.58 -23.30 17.85
C MET A 463 15.35 -23.57 16.96
N LEU A 464 15.28 -24.76 16.35
CA LEU A 464 14.19 -25.10 15.42
C LEU A 464 12.83 -25.09 16.12
N GLU A 465 12.82 -25.50 17.38
CA GLU A 465 11.67 -25.56 18.28
C GLU A 465 11.16 -24.14 18.62
N GLU A 466 12.06 -23.20 18.89
CA GLU A 466 11.72 -21.79 19.11
C GLU A 466 11.15 -21.14 17.84
N LYS A 467 11.75 -21.41 16.67
CA LYS A 467 11.25 -20.93 15.38
C LYS A 467 9.85 -21.47 15.08
N ARG A 468 9.64 -22.76 15.33
CA ARG A 468 8.35 -23.45 15.20
C ARG A 468 7.30 -22.82 16.12
N ALA A 469 7.60 -22.67 17.42
CA ALA A 469 6.70 -22.07 18.40
C ALA A 469 6.32 -20.61 18.07
N ILE A 470 7.22 -19.83 17.46
CA ILE A 470 6.90 -18.48 16.96
C ILE A 470 5.85 -18.54 15.84
N VAL A 471 5.98 -19.47 14.89
CA VAL A 471 5.03 -19.64 13.77
C VAL A 471 3.70 -20.21 14.25
N GLU A 472 3.71 -21.22 15.12
CA GLU A 472 2.51 -21.84 15.68
C GLU A 472 1.72 -20.86 16.56
N GLY A 473 2.40 -20.05 17.38
CA GLY A 473 1.75 -18.99 18.17
C GLY A 473 1.14 -17.88 17.31
N LEU A 474 1.82 -17.46 16.23
CA LEU A 474 1.25 -16.53 15.25
C LEU A 474 0.08 -17.13 14.45
N ARG A 475 0.12 -18.44 14.20
CA ARG A 475 -0.94 -19.16 13.52
C ARG A 475 -2.19 -19.24 14.39
N ALA A 476 -2.06 -19.62 15.66
CA ALA A 476 -3.18 -19.63 16.60
C ALA A 476 -3.79 -18.22 16.79
N GLU A 477 -2.95 -17.18 16.84
CA GLU A 477 -3.39 -15.78 16.86
C GLU A 477 -4.20 -15.40 15.61
N LEU A 478 -3.76 -15.83 14.42
CA LEU A 478 -4.45 -15.59 13.15
C LEU A 478 -5.79 -16.33 13.05
N ASP A 479 -5.82 -17.59 13.46
CA ASP A 479 -7.03 -18.43 13.38
C ASP A 479 -8.11 -17.95 14.37
N GLU A 480 -7.74 -17.50 15.57
CA GLU A 480 -8.69 -16.93 16.54
C GLU A 480 -9.18 -15.53 16.11
N VAL A 481 -8.31 -14.66 15.58
CA VAL A 481 -8.75 -13.37 15.02
C VAL A 481 -9.73 -13.60 13.86
N TYR A 482 -9.41 -14.48 12.91
CA TYR A 482 -10.30 -14.81 11.80
C TYR A 482 -11.67 -15.31 12.27
N LYS A 483 -11.70 -16.23 13.24
CA LYS A 483 -12.92 -16.70 13.89
C LYS A 483 -13.74 -15.58 14.53
N GLN A 484 -13.11 -14.67 15.30
CA GLN A 484 -13.80 -13.56 15.96
C GLN A 484 -14.38 -12.56 14.94
N GLU A 485 -13.60 -12.14 13.96
CA GLU A 485 -14.06 -11.18 12.94
C GLU A 485 -15.16 -11.80 12.03
N THR A 486 -15.10 -13.10 11.76
CA THR A 486 -16.17 -13.83 11.01
C THR A 486 -17.51 -13.79 11.75
N ILE A 487 -17.50 -13.95 13.08
CA ILE A 487 -18.70 -13.87 13.91
C ILE A 487 -19.28 -12.44 13.88
N LYS A 488 -18.44 -11.40 13.93
CA LYS A 488 -18.91 -10.01 13.79
C LYS A 488 -19.54 -9.75 12.42
N ILE A 489 -18.89 -10.18 11.34
CA ILE A 489 -19.44 -10.08 9.97
C ILE A 489 -20.81 -10.75 9.86
N ARG A 490 -20.99 -11.95 10.42
CA ARG A 490 -22.31 -12.62 10.44
C ARG A 490 -23.35 -11.83 11.22
N ASN A 491 -22.98 -11.28 12.38
CA ASN A 491 -23.89 -10.47 13.20
C ASN A 491 -24.23 -9.11 12.55
N LEU A 492 -23.33 -8.52 11.76
CA LEU A 492 -23.58 -7.36 10.91
C LEU A 492 -24.58 -7.70 9.80
N ASN A 493 -24.34 -8.78 9.06
CA ASN A 493 -25.21 -9.20 7.96
C ASN A 493 -26.63 -9.61 8.45
N ILE A 494 -26.74 -10.21 9.64
CA ILE A 494 -28.03 -10.51 10.29
C ILE A 494 -28.76 -9.22 10.74
N ARG A 495 -28.04 -8.22 11.25
CA ARG A 495 -28.63 -6.88 11.54
C ARG A 495 -29.23 -6.26 10.28
N ALA A 496 -28.43 -6.18 9.22
CA ALA A 496 -28.83 -5.58 7.94
C ALA A 496 -30.03 -6.30 7.30
N ASN A 497 -30.06 -7.64 7.31
CA ASN A 497 -31.17 -8.40 6.73
C ASN A 497 -32.50 -8.13 7.45
N ARG A 498 -32.53 -8.14 8.79
CA ARG A 498 -33.76 -7.83 9.56
C ARG A 498 -34.25 -6.40 9.28
N TYR A 499 -33.34 -5.43 9.23
CA TYR A 499 -33.68 -4.05 8.89
C TYR A 499 -34.30 -3.94 7.49
N ASN A 500 -33.80 -4.70 6.50
CA ASN A 500 -34.38 -4.75 5.17
C ASN A 500 -35.78 -5.43 5.17
N GLU A 501 -35.95 -6.54 5.88
CA GLU A 501 -37.24 -7.23 6.02
C GLU A 501 -38.31 -6.34 6.68
N ASP A 502 -37.95 -5.60 7.72
CA ASP A 502 -38.88 -4.71 8.43
C ASP A 502 -39.22 -3.45 7.63
N ASN A 503 -38.32 -2.95 6.78
CA ASN A 503 -38.65 -1.88 5.83
C ASN A 503 -39.50 -2.37 4.66
N GLN A 504 -39.27 -3.59 4.13
CA GLN A 504 -40.09 -4.17 3.06
C GLN A 504 -41.55 -4.43 3.50
N LYS A 505 -41.79 -4.74 4.78
CA LYS A 505 -43.16 -4.82 5.35
C LYS A 505 -43.89 -3.47 5.38
N ASN A 506 -43.14 -2.36 5.35
CA ASN A 506 -43.67 -1.00 5.47
C ASN A 506 -43.74 -0.24 4.13
N GLN A 507 -43.22 -0.79 3.03
CA GLN A 507 -43.27 -0.16 1.70
C GLN A 507 -43.61 -1.17 0.60
N ASN A 508 -44.75 -0.97 -0.08
CA ASN A 508 -45.14 -1.70 -1.29
C ASN A 508 -44.37 -1.20 -2.53
N SER A 509 -43.03 -1.23 -2.47
CA SER A 509 -42.14 -0.81 -3.56
C SER A 509 -41.17 -1.94 -3.93
N SER A 510 -40.61 -1.85 -5.14
CA SER A 510 -39.90 -2.95 -5.80
C SER A 510 -38.62 -3.37 -5.07
N SER A 511 -38.33 -4.67 -5.14
CA SER A 511 -37.15 -5.29 -4.53
C SER A 511 -35.83 -4.80 -5.16
N CYS A 512 -35.29 -3.68 -4.69
CA CYS A 512 -33.92 -3.33 -5.04
C CYS A 512 -32.94 -4.26 -4.31
N SER A 513 -32.28 -5.14 -5.07
CA SER A 513 -31.05 -5.80 -4.63
C SER A 513 -29.94 -4.76 -4.61
N GLY A 514 -29.87 -4.00 -3.50
CA GLY A 514 -29.02 -2.82 -3.38
C GLY A 514 -27.55 -3.13 -3.63
N SER A 515 -27.02 -2.69 -4.77
CA SER A 515 -25.66 -3.01 -5.23
C SER A 515 -24.62 -2.66 -4.14
N CYS A 516 -24.02 -3.71 -3.57
CA CYS A 516 -23.14 -3.57 -2.43
C CYS A 516 -21.71 -3.28 -2.91
N ILE A 517 -21.40 -2.01 -3.13
CA ILE A 517 -20.08 -1.57 -3.58
C ILE A 517 -18.96 -1.86 -2.56
N SER A 518 -19.26 -2.08 -1.28
CA SER A 518 -18.28 -2.32 -0.23
C SER A 518 -18.12 -3.81 0.07
N PHE A 519 -16.89 -4.31 -0.07
CA PHE A 519 -16.57 -5.72 0.17
C PHE A 519 -16.18 -6.03 1.63
N HIS A 520 -16.09 -5.04 2.50
CA HIS A 520 -15.55 -5.23 3.85
C HIS A 520 -16.45 -6.06 4.78
N HIS A 521 -17.76 -6.15 4.50
CA HIS A 521 -18.71 -7.04 5.20
C HIS A 521 -18.82 -8.44 4.57
N SER A 522 -18.00 -8.76 3.56
CA SER A 522 -18.04 -10.07 2.91
C SER A 522 -17.12 -11.07 3.64
N GLU A 523 -17.64 -12.26 3.96
CA GLU A 523 -16.83 -13.34 4.52
C GLU A 523 -15.75 -13.75 3.52
N GLU A 524 -16.02 -13.63 2.21
CA GLU A 524 -15.11 -13.89 1.12
C GLU A 524 -13.87 -12.98 1.16
N TRP A 525 -14.04 -11.68 1.45
CA TRP A 525 -12.90 -10.77 1.64
C TRP A 525 -12.11 -11.08 2.91
N LEU A 526 -12.79 -11.35 4.02
CA LEU A 526 -12.10 -11.71 5.27
C LEU A 526 -11.32 -13.02 5.09
N THR A 527 -11.90 -14.00 4.40
CA THR A 527 -11.28 -15.29 4.08
C THR A 527 -10.09 -15.13 3.14
N MET A 528 -10.21 -14.32 2.09
CA MET A 528 -9.08 -13.91 1.23
C MET A 528 -7.95 -13.31 2.08
N ARG A 529 -8.28 -12.40 3.01
CA ARG A 529 -7.29 -11.74 3.87
C ARG A 529 -6.63 -12.68 4.87
N TYR A 530 -7.35 -13.66 5.39
CA TYR A 530 -6.83 -14.74 6.23
C TYR A 530 -5.78 -15.57 5.48
N TYR A 531 -6.10 -16.09 4.29
CA TYR A 531 -5.12 -16.84 3.49
C TYR A 531 -3.93 -15.98 3.03
N GLN A 532 -4.13 -14.70 2.72
CA GLN A 532 -3.02 -13.77 2.42
C GLN A 532 -2.11 -13.50 3.64
N LEU A 533 -2.62 -13.60 4.87
CA LEU A 533 -1.79 -13.55 6.08
C LEU A 533 -1.08 -14.89 6.35
N GLN A 534 -1.70 -16.04 6.01
CA GLN A 534 -1.05 -17.35 6.06
C GLN A 534 0.12 -17.45 5.06
N ILE A 535 -0.06 -16.96 3.82
CA ILE A 535 1.03 -16.86 2.83
C ILE A 535 2.20 -16.07 3.42
N MET A 536 1.93 -14.92 4.04
CA MET A 536 2.98 -14.13 4.70
C MET A 536 3.60 -14.82 5.92
N LEU A 537 2.90 -15.76 6.57
CA LEU A 537 3.41 -16.51 7.73
C LEU A 537 4.30 -17.70 7.32
N TYR A 538 3.95 -18.44 6.26
CA TYR A 538 4.60 -19.70 5.87
C TYR A 538 5.56 -19.60 4.67
N ARG A 539 5.51 -18.52 3.87
CA ARG A 539 6.48 -18.31 2.76
C ARG A 539 7.93 -18.28 3.28
N PRO A 540 8.93 -18.63 2.43
CA PRO A 540 10.35 -18.47 2.78
C PRO A 540 10.65 -17.09 3.39
N SER A 541 11.46 -17.09 4.44
CA SER A 541 11.56 -15.94 5.35
C SER A 541 12.88 -15.86 6.10
N VAL A 542 13.15 -14.73 6.75
CA VAL A 542 14.35 -14.54 7.58
C VAL A 542 14.36 -15.45 8.83
N LEU A 543 13.18 -15.80 9.37
CA LEU A 543 13.05 -16.79 10.45
C LEU A 543 13.28 -18.22 9.93
N ILE A 544 12.63 -18.56 8.81
CA ILE A 544 12.64 -19.88 8.18
C ILE A 544 12.92 -19.73 6.67
N PRO A 545 14.20 -19.74 6.24
CA PRO A 545 14.55 -19.61 4.82
C PRO A 545 14.13 -20.80 3.97
N LYS A 546 14.09 -22.00 4.57
CA LYS A 546 13.66 -23.26 3.94
C LYS A 546 12.54 -23.88 4.78
N PRO A 547 11.26 -23.66 4.45
CA PRO A 547 10.14 -24.28 5.14
C PRO A 547 10.13 -25.81 4.93
N ALA A 548 9.65 -26.56 5.94
CA ALA A 548 9.46 -28.00 5.82
C ALA A 548 8.24 -28.34 4.93
N MET A 549 8.16 -29.56 4.38
CA MET A 549 7.10 -29.97 3.45
C MET A 549 5.68 -29.76 3.99
N ASP A 550 5.44 -29.99 5.28
CA ASP A 550 4.13 -29.73 5.92
C ASP A 550 3.75 -28.24 5.82
N SER A 551 4.71 -27.35 6.06
CA SER A 551 4.55 -25.91 5.91
C SER A 551 4.36 -25.50 4.45
N LEU A 552 5.04 -26.16 3.50
CA LEU A 552 4.87 -25.90 2.07
C LEU A 552 3.51 -26.40 1.53
N THR A 553 2.95 -27.44 2.14
CA THR A 553 1.58 -27.91 1.84
C THR A 553 0.54 -26.90 2.35
N ILE A 554 0.71 -26.38 3.56
CA ILE A 554 -0.15 -25.31 4.11
C ILE A 554 -0.02 -24.02 3.27
N LEU A 555 1.20 -23.65 2.89
CA LEU A 555 1.49 -22.48 2.06
C LEU A 555 0.82 -22.58 0.68
N GLY A 556 0.90 -23.74 0.03
CA GLY A 556 0.28 -23.99 -1.27
C GLY A 556 -1.25 -23.96 -1.22
N ASP A 557 -1.85 -24.62 -0.23
CA ASP A 557 -3.30 -24.56 0.04
C ASP A 557 -3.77 -23.12 0.27
N ALA A 558 -2.99 -22.32 1.02
CA ALA A 558 -3.26 -20.91 1.23
C ALA A 558 -3.13 -20.08 -0.06
N CYS A 559 -2.15 -20.37 -0.94
CA CYS A 559 -2.03 -19.75 -2.27
C CYS A 559 -3.27 -19.99 -3.14
N LEU A 560 -3.66 -21.25 -3.33
CA LEU A 560 -4.82 -21.63 -4.14
C LEU A 560 -6.11 -20.98 -3.61
N LYS A 561 -6.37 -21.08 -2.30
CA LYS A 561 -7.56 -20.50 -1.68
C LYS A 561 -7.56 -18.98 -1.72
N SER A 562 -6.43 -18.33 -1.42
CA SER A 562 -6.28 -16.87 -1.54
C SER A 562 -6.63 -16.39 -2.94
N LEU A 563 -6.13 -17.08 -3.98
CA LEU A 563 -6.40 -16.75 -5.37
C LEU A 563 -7.87 -16.96 -5.75
N LYS A 564 -8.47 -18.09 -5.35
CA LYS A 564 -9.90 -18.39 -5.54
C LYS A 564 -10.83 -17.31 -4.96
N TYR A 565 -10.57 -16.84 -3.74
CA TYR A 565 -11.36 -15.74 -3.16
C TYR A 565 -11.05 -14.38 -3.80
N THR A 566 -9.81 -14.14 -4.22
CA THR A 566 -9.43 -12.94 -5.01
C THR A 566 -10.21 -12.89 -6.34
N TYR A 567 -10.29 -14.03 -7.03
CA TYR A 567 -11.04 -14.20 -8.27
C TYR A 567 -12.56 -14.06 -8.07
N SER A 568 -13.12 -14.62 -6.99
CA SER A 568 -14.54 -14.44 -6.65
C SER A 568 -14.91 -12.96 -6.39
N LEU A 569 -14.03 -12.19 -5.73
CA LEU A 569 -14.21 -10.74 -5.58
C LEU A 569 -14.07 -10.01 -6.94
N TYR A 570 -13.21 -10.46 -7.84
CA TYR A 570 -13.11 -9.90 -9.19
C TYR A 570 -14.41 -10.13 -9.98
N GLN A 571 -14.91 -11.37 -10.06
CA GLN A 571 -16.17 -11.70 -10.75
C GLN A 571 -17.36 -10.87 -10.25
N ARG A 572 -17.37 -10.52 -8.96
CA ARG A 572 -18.41 -9.69 -8.32
C ARG A 572 -18.19 -8.18 -8.46
N ARG A 573 -17.19 -7.73 -9.22
CA ARG A 573 -16.77 -6.30 -9.36
C ARG A 573 -16.40 -5.64 -8.01
N LEU A 574 -15.94 -6.45 -7.06
CA LEU A 574 -15.54 -6.04 -5.72
C LEU A 574 -14.02 -5.85 -5.59
N LEU A 575 -13.21 -6.59 -6.35
CA LEU A 575 -11.74 -6.49 -6.25
C LEU A 575 -11.23 -5.13 -6.77
N PRO A 576 -10.50 -4.33 -5.98
CA PRO A 576 -9.94 -3.07 -6.44
C PRO A 576 -8.65 -3.27 -7.22
N LEU A 577 -8.69 -3.00 -8.53
CA LEU A 577 -7.56 -3.08 -9.45
C LEU A 577 -6.63 -1.88 -9.22
N ASN A 578 -5.73 -2.03 -8.24
CA ASN A 578 -4.84 -0.97 -7.78
C ASN A 578 -3.48 -1.55 -7.33
N TRP A 579 -2.49 -0.70 -7.09
CA TRP A 579 -1.11 -1.10 -6.75
C TRP A 579 -1.07 -2.12 -5.60
N ILE A 580 -1.86 -1.90 -4.55
CA ILE A 580 -1.91 -2.76 -3.35
C ILE A 580 -2.42 -4.16 -3.68
N THR A 581 -3.48 -4.27 -4.48
CA THR A 581 -3.97 -5.57 -4.96
C THR A 581 -2.96 -6.23 -5.88
N LEU A 582 -2.33 -5.48 -6.78
CA LEU A 582 -1.36 -6.04 -7.72
C LEU A 582 -0.15 -6.66 -7.00
N PHE A 583 0.50 -5.94 -6.09
CA PHE A 583 1.63 -6.51 -5.32
C PHE A 583 1.23 -7.73 -4.49
N ARG A 584 -0.04 -7.84 -4.06
CA ARG A 584 -0.56 -9.01 -3.36
C ARG A 584 -0.80 -10.18 -4.31
N VAL A 585 -1.38 -9.96 -5.50
CA VAL A 585 -1.52 -10.99 -6.54
C VAL A 585 -0.15 -11.48 -6.99
N LEU A 586 0.82 -10.59 -7.19
CA LEU A 586 2.20 -10.98 -7.49
C LEU A 586 2.83 -11.79 -6.35
N THR A 587 2.63 -11.40 -5.09
CA THR A 587 3.09 -12.20 -3.93
C THR A 587 2.47 -13.60 -3.92
N ILE A 588 1.17 -13.72 -4.22
CA ILE A 588 0.47 -15.02 -4.30
C ILE A 588 1.05 -15.87 -5.44
N CYS A 589 1.16 -15.32 -6.65
CA CYS A 589 1.60 -16.10 -7.81
C CYS A 589 3.12 -16.41 -7.75
N ASN A 590 3.97 -15.54 -7.16
CA ASN A 590 5.38 -15.86 -6.84
C ASN A 590 5.47 -17.05 -5.87
N THR A 591 4.69 -17.01 -4.78
CA THR A 591 4.66 -18.08 -3.77
C THR A 591 4.12 -19.38 -4.37
N MET A 592 3.10 -19.30 -5.24
CA MET A 592 2.52 -20.46 -5.93
C MET A 592 3.54 -21.11 -6.86
N LEU A 593 4.29 -20.32 -7.64
CA LEU A 593 5.34 -20.82 -8.54
C LEU A 593 6.48 -21.48 -7.77
N TYR A 594 6.92 -20.89 -6.64
CA TYR A 594 7.85 -21.54 -5.72
C TYR A 594 7.31 -22.89 -5.21
N CYS A 595 6.04 -22.96 -4.80
CA CYS A 595 5.42 -24.20 -4.31
C CYS A 595 5.29 -25.28 -5.40
N LEU A 596 5.05 -24.89 -6.65
CA LEU A 596 5.08 -25.80 -7.81
C LEU A 596 6.49 -26.34 -8.05
N CYS A 597 7.52 -25.49 -8.03
CA CYS A 597 8.92 -25.92 -8.16
C CYS A 597 9.42 -26.81 -6.99
N GLN A 598 8.79 -26.71 -5.80
CA GLN A 598 9.02 -27.60 -4.67
C GLN A 598 8.07 -28.83 -4.64
N TRP A 599 7.22 -29.01 -5.67
CA TRP A 599 6.23 -30.09 -5.78
C TRP A 599 5.29 -30.23 -4.56
N SER A 600 5.05 -29.14 -3.82
CA SER A 600 4.15 -29.13 -2.65
C SER A 600 2.68 -28.93 -3.02
N ILE A 601 2.41 -28.62 -4.30
CA ILE A 601 1.09 -28.58 -4.93
C ILE A 601 1.17 -29.39 -6.23
N ASP A 602 0.10 -30.12 -6.58
CA ASP A 602 0.01 -30.78 -7.87
C ASP A 602 -0.36 -29.77 -8.98
N ILE A 603 0.41 -29.77 -10.06
CA ILE A 603 0.27 -28.82 -11.18
C ILE A 603 -1.02 -29.03 -11.99
N ILE A 604 -1.53 -30.26 -12.06
CA ILE A 604 -2.76 -30.62 -12.78
C ILE A 604 -3.98 -30.25 -11.92
N GLU A 605 -3.94 -30.51 -10.62
CA GLU A 605 -4.98 -30.08 -9.68
C GLU A 605 -5.10 -28.54 -9.62
N SER A 606 -3.97 -27.82 -9.70
CA SER A 606 -3.90 -26.35 -9.64
C SER A 606 -4.34 -25.61 -10.92
N LYS A 607 -4.76 -26.33 -11.97
CA LYS A 607 -5.01 -25.75 -13.31
C LYS A 607 -6.05 -24.61 -13.29
N ILE A 608 -7.09 -24.74 -12.47
CA ILE A 608 -8.17 -23.76 -12.39
C ILE A 608 -7.65 -22.46 -11.76
N GLU A 609 -6.96 -22.55 -10.64
CA GLU A 609 -6.36 -21.41 -9.95
C GLU A 609 -5.25 -20.75 -10.78
N ILE A 610 -4.43 -21.52 -11.51
CA ILE A 610 -3.44 -20.96 -12.44
C ILE A 610 -4.14 -20.11 -13.53
N HIS A 611 -5.25 -20.59 -14.09
CA HIS A 611 -6.06 -19.80 -15.02
C HIS A 611 -6.60 -18.51 -14.38
N GLN A 612 -7.02 -18.58 -13.12
CA GLN A 612 -7.48 -17.41 -12.36
C GLN A 612 -6.37 -16.37 -12.09
N CYS A 613 -5.10 -16.77 -11.91
CA CYS A 613 -3.98 -15.80 -11.86
C CYS A 613 -3.86 -15.05 -13.20
N ILE A 614 -3.96 -15.76 -14.33
CA ILE A 614 -3.91 -15.16 -15.68
C ILE A 614 -5.05 -14.16 -15.89
N GLU A 615 -6.30 -14.54 -15.59
CA GLU A 615 -7.46 -13.67 -15.75
C GLU A 615 -7.37 -12.40 -14.87
N VAL A 616 -7.04 -12.55 -13.58
CA VAL A 616 -6.91 -11.40 -12.66
C VAL A 616 -5.80 -10.46 -13.11
N LEU A 617 -4.64 -10.98 -13.53
CA LEU A 617 -3.53 -10.15 -14.00
C LEU A 617 -3.86 -9.44 -15.33
N LYS A 618 -4.48 -10.12 -16.30
CA LYS A 618 -4.90 -9.49 -17.57
C LYS A 618 -5.99 -8.43 -17.36
N HIS A 619 -6.86 -8.60 -16.38
CA HIS A 619 -7.94 -7.65 -16.10
C HIS A 619 -7.48 -6.30 -15.51
N PHE A 620 -6.23 -6.16 -15.03
CA PHE A 620 -5.67 -4.83 -14.73
C PHE A 620 -5.62 -3.95 -16.00
N GLY A 621 -5.49 -4.54 -17.19
CA GLY A 621 -5.62 -3.84 -18.47
C GLY A 621 -4.40 -3.00 -18.87
N ALA A 622 -4.51 -2.34 -20.03
CA ALA A 622 -3.38 -1.75 -20.75
C ALA A 622 -2.60 -0.64 -20.02
N LYS A 623 -3.17 -0.03 -18.96
CA LYS A 623 -2.41 0.91 -18.09
C LYS A 623 -1.30 0.21 -17.29
N TRP A 624 -1.34 -1.13 -17.13
CA TRP A 624 -0.49 -1.91 -16.21
C TRP A 624 0.39 -2.94 -16.94
N VAL A 625 1.30 -2.48 -17.80
CA VAL A 625 2.09 -3.32 -18.72
C VAL A 625 2.80 -4.52 -18.06
N PHE A 626 3.35 -4.35 -16.85
CA PHE A 626 4.04 -5.45 -16.15
C PHE A 626 3.06 -6.52 -15.60
N ALA A 627 1.80 -6.18 -15.31
CA ALA A 627 0.78 -7.18 -14.97
C ALA A 627 0.48 -8.08 -16.16
N ALA A 628 0.45 -7.53 -17.38
CA ALA A 628 0.32 -8.31 -18.60
C ALA A 628 1.53 -9.25 -18.81
N LYS A 629 2.77 -8.74 -18.71
CA LYS A 629 3.99 -9.59 -18.73
C LYS A 629 3.89 -10.77 -17.77
N CYS A 630 3.53 -10.50 -16.50
CA CYS A 630 3.34 -11.53 -15.48
C CYS A 630 2.27 -12.57 -15.86
N ALA A 631 1.18 -12.15 -16.51
CA ALA A 631 0.11 -13.05 -16.95
C ALA A 631 0.53 -13.97 -18.10
N ASP A 632 1.49 -13.55 -18.92
CA ASP A 632 2.00 -14.34 -20.04
C ASP A 632 2.92 -15.47 -19.55
N VAL A 633 3.73 -15.23 -18.50
CA VAL A 633 4.47 -16.31 -17.80
C VAL A 633 3.53 -17.41 -17.29
N PHE A 634 2.43 -17.04 -16.62
CA PHE A 634 1.44 -18.04 -16.17
C PHE A 634 0.64 -18.65 -17.33
N SER A 635 0.51 -17.94 -18.47
CA SER A 635 -0.06 -18.52 -19.70
C SER A 635 0.84 -19.62 -20.27
N ASN A 636 2.17 -19.45 -20.24
CA ASN A 636 3.13 -20.49 -20.62
C ASN A 636 2.98 -21.75 -19.73
N VAL A 637 2.93 -21.57 -18.40
CA VAL A 637 2.69 -22.67 -17.45
C VAL A 637 1.34 -23.37 -17.69
N ASN A 638 0.28 -22.62 -17.95
CA ASN A 638 -1.04 -23.20 -18.27
C ASN A 638 -1.03 -24.02 -19.57
N ASN A 639 -0.28 -23.60 -20.59
CA ASN A 639 -0.17 -24.33 -21.85
C ASN A 639 0.56 -25.67 -21.66
N MET A 640 1.61 -25.72 -20.84
CA MET A 640 2.28 -26.97 -20.47
C MET A 640 1.32 -27.98 -19.79
N ILE A 641 0.40 -27.49 -18.94
CA ILE A 641 -0.63 -28.32 -18.29
C ILE A 641 -1.61 -28.89 -19.33
N LEU A 642 -1.94 -28.12 -20.38
CA LEU A 642 -2.77 -28.61 -21.50
C LEU A 642 -2.06 -29.74 -22.25
N ASP A 643 -0.78 -29.58 -22.60
CA ASP A 643 0.01 -30.64 -23.27
C ASP A 643 0.06 -31.94 -22.45
N ILE A 644 0.26 -31.84 -21.13
CA ILE A 644 0.25 -32.99 -20.21
C ILE A 644 -1.14 -33.62 -20.13
N SER A 645 -2.20 -32.80 -20.11
CA SER A 645 -3.60 -33.27 -20.11
C SER A 645 -3.93 -34.07 -21.37
N LEU A 646 -3.56 -33.53 -22.54
CA LEU A 646 -3.77 -34.14 -23.85
C LEU A 646 -2.92 -35.41 -24.04
N SER A 647 -1.77 -35.49 -23.38
CA SER A 647 -0.92 -36.68 -23.32
C SER A 647 -1.45 -37.80 -22.40
N ASN A 648 -2.73 -37.74 -21.97
CA ASN A 648 -3.34 -38.65 -21.00
C ASN A 648 -2.53 -38.78 -19.70
N GLY A 649 -1.93 -37.68 -19.22
CA GLY A 649 -1.11 -37.65 -18.02
C GLY A 649 0.28 -38.28 -18.17
N ARG A 650 0.66 -38.75 -19.36
CA ARG A 650 2.05 -39.13 -19.65
C ARG A 650 2.88 -37.87 -19.87
N VAL A 651 3.54 -37.37 -18.82
CA VAL A 651 4.61 -36.37 -18.97
C VAL A 651 5.76 -37.03 -19.74
N PRO A 652 6.08 -36.65 -21.00
CA PRO A 652 7.02 -37.42 -21.82
C PRO A 652 8.47 -37.33 -21.34
N ASN A 653 8.79 -36.31 -20.54
CA ASN A 653 10.09 -36.10 -19.93
C ASN A 653 9.92 -35.18 -18.70
N MET A 654 10.20 -35.68 -17.50
CA MET A 654 10.09 -34.88 -16.26
C MET A 654 11.11 -33.75 -16.20
N ASP A 655 12.29 -33.92 -16.79
CA ASP A 655 13.34 -32.90 -16.84
C ASP A 655 12.95 -31.75 -17.77
N LYS A 656 12.07 -31.97 -18.77
CA LYS A 656 11.47 -30.93 -19.60
C LYS A 656 10.56 -30.06 -18.72
N LEU A 657 9.54 -30.67 -18.10
CA LEU A 657 8.60 -29.99 -17.20
C LEU A 657 9.33 -29.21 -16.08
N THR A 658 10.34 -29.83 -15.48
CA THR A 658 11.17 -29.21 -14.42
C THR A 658 11.92 -27.99 -14.95
N ARG A 659 12.58 -28.09 -16.11
CA ARG A 659 13.30 -26.95 -16.73
C ARG A 659 12.36 -25.82 -17.13
N GLU A 660 11.17 -26.13 -17.64
CA GLU A 660 10.19 -25.12 -18.04
C GLU A 660 9.58 -24.38 -16.83
N LEU A 661 9.30 -25.09 -15.72
CA LEU A 661 8.88 -24.45 -14.46
C LEU A 661 9.96 -23.54 -13.87
N PHE A 662 11.22 -23.97 -13.84
CA PHE A 662 12.33 -23.10 -13.41
C PHE A 662 12.58 -21.95 -14.39
N GLY A 663 12.38 -22.16 -15.69
CA GLY A 663 12.42 -21.09 -16.71
C GLY A 663 11.38 -20.01 -16.45
N ALA A 664 10.12 -20.40 -16.24
CA ALA A 664 9.04 -19.49 -15.85
C ALA A 664 9.34 -18.77 -14.52
N SER A 665 9.95 -19.46 -13.55
CA SER A 665 10.36 -18.84 -12.27
C SER A 665 11.44 -17.76 -12.44
N ASN A 666 12.37 -17.95 -13.38
CA ASN A 666 13.40 -16.95 -13.68
C ASN A 666 12.82 -15.77 -14.46
N GLU A 667 12.05 -16.03 -15.52
CA GLU A 667 11.34 -15.00 -16.32
C GLU A 667 10.46 -14.12 -15.41
N TYR A 668 9.76 -14.74 -14.46
CA TYR A 668 8.95 -14.02 -13.48
C TYR A 668 9.77 -13.10 -12.58
N GLN A 669 10.91 -13.58 -12.05
CA GLN A 669 11.78 -12.76 -11.19
C GLN A 669 12.45 -11.62 -11.97
N GLU A 670 12.83 -11.84 -13.23
CA GLU A 670 13.37 -10.78 -14.10
C GLU A 670 12.34 -9.66 -14.32
N ILE A 671 11.06 -9.99 -14.53
CA ILE A 671 9.97 -9.00 -14.64
C ILE A 671 9.78 -8.22 -13.33
N LEU A 672 9.90 -8.87 -12.17
CA LEU A 672 9.82 -8.19 -10.87
C LEU A 672 10.99 -7.22 -10.68
N ASP A 673 12.22 -7.65 -10.98
CA ASP A 673 13.45 -6.87 -10.80
C ASP A 673 13.49 -5.66 -11.75
N GLU A 674 13.11 -5.82 -13.03
CA GLU A 674 12.92 -4.72 -13.99
C GLU A 674 12.03 -3.59 -13.42
N ASN A 675 10.98 -3.98 -12.70
CA ASN A 675 9.95 -3.08 -12.18
C ASN A 675 10.22 -2.66 -10.71
N ASN A 676 11.40 -2.98 -10.16
CA ASN A 676 11.82 -2.70 -8.77
C ASN A 676 10.85 -3.29 -7.71
N VAL A 677 10.24 -4.45 -8.01
CA VAL A 677 9.23 -5.12 -7.18
C VAL A 677 9.87 -6.14 -6.26
N ASP A 678 10.44 -5.68 -5.15
CA ASP A 678 10.99 -6.57 -4.12
C ASP A 678 9.88 -7.29 -3.33
N ILE A 679 9.36 -8.36 -3.93
CA ILE A 679 8.61 -9.43 -3.26
C ILE A 679 9.44 -10.71 -3.14
N SER A 680 10.77 -10.59 -3.26
CA SER A 680 11.71 -11.70 -3.15
C SER A 680 11.76 -12.27 -1.73
N TRP A 681 12.39 -13.44 -1.57
CA TRP A 681 12.70 -14.01 -0.26
C TRP A 681 14.22 -14.13 -0.05
N VAL A 682 14.61 -14.32 1.21
CA VAL A 682 16.03 -14.32 1.60
C VAL A 682 16.64 -15.72 1.46
N ASP A 683 17.01 -16.08 0.22
CA ASP A 683 17.65 -17.36 -0.10
C ASP A 683 19.12 -17.45 0.33
N ASN A 684 19.72 -16.36 0.80
CA ASN A 684 21.17 -16.17 0.98
C ASN A 684 21.62 -15.89 2.43
N ILE A 685 21.13 -16.66 3.42
CA ILE A 685 21.61 -16.66 4.82
C ILE A 685 21.85 -18.09 5.32
#